data_AF-A0A923J339-F1
#
_entry.id   AF-A0A923J339-F1
#
_cell.length_a   1.000
_cell.length_b   1.000
_cell.length_c   1.000
_cell.angle_alpha   90.00
_cell.angle_beta   90.00
_cell.angle_gamma   90.00
#
_symmetry.space_group_name_H-M   'P 1'
#
loop_
_entity.id
_entity.type
_entity.pdbx_description
1 polymer ?
#
loop_
_entity_poly.entity_id
_entity_poly.type
_entity_poly.pdbx_seq_one_letter_code
_entity_poly.pdbx_strand_id
1 'polypeptide(L)'
;MESKKLKIKKALSLGIVTSIILITRSGSVQAFDKDHIKRIWGQDRYETSIKISQKGWEQGSEYVIIASGGGYADALSAAPLAKIKNASIILTKKNNLDDKVLEELKRLKVKHVLIIGGEGSVSKNVEDMIKKNVTSDVNRIGGENRYETSVKVAEQLGEVKNVFIVSGENYADALSVGSIAGIKGMPIILTERDNLSKEVSNYINDNNIAKAYIIGGTASIGEEVKKALPMSERINGLDRYETNKNVVERFISSFDLKNVYIALGDGQTGNEFADALSGSSLAAQKLAPIILADKSLQNSTQKLIEENILPTSSVNVLGGNFNIPDDIMKDINISAKFLDKAGEVYSNAIYGNAYISQDNITLKGDVKGNLYIEGNNVLVSNITVGGIVYINPSKDGKITLDSVKSDKIVVLSGSKNGIDLKNVKSKYLNLRSRNMASVNINDSTLIENTKISSPSTLEVNSGSFGNIEINDTFDSDKVEFKGVFDKPVTIKSEANLNMISGTTIYNVILDSHAIAKKIKFNGTGSFGNVYNKNNTVSLELGAKVSVCGVIEGLLKNSIISDNINNKMQQKNTNEFSSLYIPEKVRDGGSSGGSSSSSYLTVSSAIVSDINVANGTILNDIGLPSTVSINLSNNTKTTAAVTWDGGTPAYDGTKAGGYTFTGTIKVPEGVKNTNNVKAIMKVIVGAPVLSNEKSIISTNIGKLSEENITEVPAGTKVSALKAGLKVSDKASVEILTSAGSTVVEDQENVDVASEMVIKVTAEDGSSQDYSIIITPIMPEVPSTFTVNAPTSKDNKVNDDGKSRVLITWTDSTTITVDHYEIVAKVGSVPTVTDTVSGQTAIAKGTGAASFDWTAGENLHVAVVAVDANGLKTLCKGAISNVIVAPDTQTPIATTKNITSVGKLTDIEIENGTPKEALNLPALVPVTLDNGSTINTGVTWDTTSYKGSKAGTYKIEGTLTLPANVTNSKNLKAVQNVIVKAPVVTTKNIIFIQNLIDLTVLNGTTVEALNLPAKWPATLEDGSEIMVGITWYTSSYDGSKAGTYKIEGTLILPENITNSNKFKVVQNITVKAPGIKTRDIIVLPYFGDTTVLNGTAVEALNLPAEVLVPLEDGSIITIGVTWDTTSYDGSKAGTYRLEGTLTLPANVTNSKNLKAVQNVIVKAPGVTTKDIMFPPGFG
;
A
#
# COMPACT_ATOMS: atom_id res chain seq x y z
N MET A 1 -8.36 63.54 45.47
CA MET A 1 -8.90 64.12 44.22
C MET A 1 -7.71 64.48 43.32
N GLU A 2 -7.07 63.56 42.58
CA GLU A 2 -7.55 62.62 41.53
C GLU A 2 -7.45 63.21 40.11
N SER A 3 -7.16 62.44 39.04
CA SER A 3 -6.89 60.99 38.96
C SER A 3 -5.63 60.65 38.12
N LYS A 4 -5.78 60.30 36.83
CA LYS A 4 -4.77 59.68 35.93
C LYS A 4 -4.88 60.31 34.53
N LYS A 5 -3.85 60.55 33.70
CA LYS A 5 -2.52 59.93 33.44
C LYS A 5 -2.58 58.63 32.58
N LEU A 6 -1.72 58.38 31.58
CA LEU A 6 -0.54 59.15 31.13
C LEU A 6 -0.22 59.07 29.61
N LYS A 7 0.40 60.17 29.16
CA LYS A 7 1.00 60.59 27.88
C LYS A 7 1.94 59.62 27.15
N ILE A 8 2.06 59.85 25.83
CA ILE A 8 3.23 59.53 24.98
C ILE A 8 4.44 60.43 25.33
N LYS A 9 5.68 59.97 25.14
CA LYS A 9 6.91 60.81 25.10
C LYS A 9 7.94 60.29 24.08
N LYS A 10 8.93 61.12 23.71
CA LYS A 10 9.92 60.88 22.63
C LYS A 10 11.39 60.79 23.14
N ALA A 11 12.23 60.18 22.29
CA ALA A 11 13.60 60.60 21.87
C ALA A 11 14.89 60.18 22.63
N LEU A 12 15.77 59.51 21.85
CA LEU A 12 17.24 59.69 21.63
C LEU A 12 18.34 59.26 22.64
N SER A 13 19.05 58.18 22.24
CA SER A 13 20.51 58.11 21.91
C SER A 13 21.61 57.85 22.96
N LEU A 14 22.67 57.15 22.47
CA LEU A 14 23.98 56.75 23.06
C LEU A 14 23.96 55.69 24.19
N GLY A 15 24.74 54.59 24.12
CA GLY A 15 25.49 54.05 22.96
C GLY A 15 26.48 52.88 23.23
N ILE A 16 26.72 52.08 22.18
CA ILE A 16 27.84 51.15 21.91
C ILE A 16 27.91 49.80 22.70
N VAL A 17 28.28 48.73 21.97
CA VAL A 17 28.53 47.30 22.34
C VAL A 17 27.34 46.52 22.96
N THR A 18 27.18 45.20 22.75
CA THR A 18 28.09 44.17 22.21
C THR A 18 27.36 43.08 21.38
N SER A 19 28.14 42.34 20.58
CA SER A 19 27.92 40.94 20.17
C SER A 19 26.78 40.57 19.19
N ILE A 20 27.18 39.82 18.16
CA ILE A 20 26.30 39.08 17.24
C ILE A 20 25.68 37.90 17.99
N ILE A 21 24.35 37.79 17.98
CA ILE A 21 23.63 36.55 18.30
C ILE A 21 22.92 36.11 17.03
N LEU A 22 23.34 34.98 16.45
CA LEU A 22 22.53 34.28 15.45
C LEU A 22 21.30 33.74 16.18
N ILE A 23 20.17 34.43 16.03
CA ILE A 23 18.88 33.90 16.47
C ILE A 23 18.48 32.82 15.45
N THR A 24 18.94 31.60 15.69
CA THR A 24 18.31 30.39 15.14
C THR A 24 16.87 30.36 15.66
N ARG A 25 15.96 30.90 14.85
CA ARG A 25 14.52 30.73 15.07
C ARG A 25 14.17 29.28 14.82
N SER A 26 14.32 28.45 15.85
CA SER A 26 13.61 27.18 15.97
C SER A 26 12.13 27.49 15.77
N GLY A 27 11.60 27.10 14.62
CA GLY A 27 10.18 27.22 14.33
C GLY A 27 9.43 26.35 15.32
N SER A 28 8.83 26.98 16.33
CA SER A 28 7.94 26.27 17.25
C SER A 28 6.82 25.65 16.43
N VAL A 29 6.75 24.32 16.43
CA VAL A 29 5.66 23.61 15.75
C VAL A 29 4.39 23.94 16.52
N GLN A 30 3.62 24.90 16.02
CA GLN A 30 2.27 25.14 16.51
C GLN A 30 1.42 23.95 16.05
N ALA A 31 1.29 22.95 16.92
CA ALA A 31 0.25 21.94 16.80
C ALA A 31 -1.09 22.68 16.74
N PHE A 32 -1.77 22.59 15.59
CA PHE A 32 -3.07 23.21 15.39
C PHE A 32 -4.13 22.55 16.28
N ASP A 33 -5.21 23.25 16.55
CA ASP A 33 -6.10 22.91 17.68
C ASP A 33 -6.82 21.55 17.52
N LYS A 34 -7.17 20.97 18.66
CA LYS A 34 -7.21 19.52 18.92
C LYS A 34 -8.44 18.78 18.36
N ASP A 35 -9.44 19.52 17.89
CA ASP A 35 -10.83 19.05 17.74
C ASP A 35 -11.28 18.95 16.26
N HIS A 36 -10.46 18.42 15.36
CA HIS A 36 -10.93 18.02 14.02
C HIS A 36 -11.80 16.75 14.05
N ILE A 37 -11.57 15.87 15.03
CA ILE A 37 -12.33 14.63 15.25
C ILE A 37 -13.40 14.86 16.33
N LYS A 38 -14.65 14.53 16.04
CA LYS A 38 -15.82 14.76 16.91
C LYS A 38 -16.67 13.49 16.99
N ARG A 39 -17.26 13.23 18.16
CA ARG A 39 -18.16 12.08 18.37
C ARG A 39 -19.60 12.55 18.57
N ILE A 40 -20.51 12.04 17.75
CA ILE A 40 -21.96 12.26 17.82
C ILE A 40 -22.59 10.96 18.34
N TRP A 41 -22.97 10.95 19.62
CA TRP A 41 -23.42 9.74 20.31
C TRP A 41 -24.37 10.06 21.46
N GLY A 42 -25.23 9.10 21.79
CA GLY A 42 -26.01 9.05 23.03
C GLY A 42 -25.87 7.70 23.73
N GLN A 43 -26.58 7.51 24.85
CA GLN A 43 -26.49 6.28 25.66
C GLN A 43 -26.95 5.01 24.92
N ASP A 44 -27.82 5.15 23.93
CA ASP A 44 -28.26 4.08 23.03
C ASP A 44 -28.48 4.60 21.60
N ARG A 45 -28.86 3.70 20.69
CA ARG A 45 -29.16 4.01 19.28
C ARG A 45 -30.26 5.06 19.08
N TYR A 46 -31.23 5.14 19.99
CA TYR A 46 -32.32 6.12 19.90
C TYR A 46 -31.78 7.50 20.24
N GLU A 47 -31.02 7.61 21.33
CA GLU A 47 -30.36 8.87 21.71
C GLU A 47 -29.26 9.28 20.71
N THR A 48 -28.49 8.36 20.12
CA THR A 48 -27.55 8.69 19.03
C THR A 48 -28.30 9.30 17.83
N SER A 49 -29.44 8.74 17.42
CA SER A 49 -30.25 9.32 16.32
C SER A 49 -30.76 10.74 16.65
N ILE A 50 -31.12 10.99 17.92
CA ILE A 50 -31.47 12.32 18.42
C ILE A 50 -30.26 13.27 18.38
N LYS A 51 -29.05 12.80 18.72
CA LYS A 51 -27.82 13.61 18.69
C LYS A 51 -27.39 13.96 17.26
N ILE A 52 -27.61 13.05 16.32
CA ILE A 52 -27.45 13.28 14.88
C ILE A 52 -28.47 14.31 14.38
N SER A 53 -29.74 14.21 14.81
CA SER A 53 -30.78 15.20 14.56
C SER A 53 -30.40 16.59 15.08
N GLN A 54 -29.95 16.67 16.34
CA GLN A 54 -29.48 17.91 16.98
C GLN A 54 -28.30 18.54 16.26
N LYS A 55 -27.40 17.74 15.66
CA LYS A 55 -26.21 18.24 14.94
C LYS A 55 -26.45 18.59 13.48
N GLY A 56 -27.42 17.96 12.82
CA GLY A 56 -27.80 18.28 11.43
C GLY A 56 -28.79 19.44 11.32
N TRP A 57 -29.77 19.49 12.21
CA TRP A 57 -30.94 20.35 12.15
C TRP A 57 -31.04 21.24 13.39
N GLU A 58 -29.97 22.01 13.63
CA GLU A 58 -29.86 22.96 14.74
C GLU A 58 -31.02 23.98 14.74
N GLN A 59 -31.48 24.41 13.55
CA GLN A 59 -32.60 25.34 13.35
C GLN A 59 -34.00 24.66 13.28
N GLY A 60 -34.04 23.32 13.27
CA GLY A 60 -35.25 22.51 13.07
C GLY A 60 -35.42 21.98 11.64
N SER A 61 -36.53 21.28 11.40
CA SER A 61 -37.01 20.88 10.07
C SER A 61 -38.51 20.64 10.08
N GLU A 62 -39.17 20.93 8.95
CA GLU A 62 -40.61 20.69 8.78
C GLU A 62 -40.92 19.20 8.54
N TYR A 63 -39.95 18.43 8.05
CA TYR A 63 -40.05 16.99 7.82
C TYR A 63 -39.13 16.20 8.76
N VAL A 64 -39.60 15.02 9.16
CA VAL A 64 -38.79 14.02 9.88
C VAL A 64 -39.18 12.61 9.41
N ILE A 65 -38.19 11.73 9.40
CA ILE A 65 -38.39 10.30 9.18
C ILE A 65 -38.32 9.57 10.51
N ILE A 66 -39.34 8.76 10.78
CA ILE A 66 -39.39 7.83 11.92
C ILE A 66 -39.19 6.42 11.38
N ALA A 67 -38.20 5.72 11.93
CA ALA A 67 -37.88 4.34 11.57
C ALA A 67 -37.71 3.46 12.81
N SER A 68 -37.79 2.14 12.65
CA SER A 68 -37.56 1.21 13.75
C SER A 68 -36.08 1.18 14.13
N GLY A 69 -35.76 1.40 15.41
CA GLY A 69 -34.41 1.14 15.91
C GLY A 69 -34.11 -0.34 16.12
N GLY A 70 -35.13 -1.21 16.06
CA GLY A 70 -35.02 -2.64 16.32
C GLY A 70 -34.77 -3.53 15.09
N GLY A 71 -34.95 -3.02 13.87
CA GLY A 71 -34.74 -3.77 12.64
C GLY A 71 -34.36 -2.86 11.48
N TYR A 72 -33.41 -3.30 10.65
CA TYR A 72 -32.76 -2.45 9.64
C TYR A 72 -33.56 -2.28 8.35
N ALA A 73 -34.25 -3.33 7.90
CA ALA A 73 -34.55 -3.54 6.47
C ALA A 73 -35.32 -2.39 5.83
N ASP A 74 -36.54 -2.13 6.33
CA ASP A 74 -37.40 -1.03 5.88
C ASP A 74 -36.65 0.31 5.83
N ALA A 75 -35.84 0.58 6.87
CA ALA A 75 -35.19 1.85 7.11
C ALA A 75 -33.98 2.15 6.22
N LEU A 76 -33.27 1.12 5.73
CA LEU A 76 -32.11 1.29 4.84
C LEU A 76 -32.43 2.11 3.59
N SER A 77 -33.67 2.00 3.09
CA SER A 77 -34.16 2.72 1.92
C SER A 77 -34.38 4.23 2.14
N ALA A 78 -34.38 4.70 3.39
CA ALA A 78 -34.88 6.03 3.75
C ALA A 78 -33.92 7.20 3.48
N ALA A 79 -32.62 6.96 3.29
CA ALA A 79 -31.62 8.03 3.18
C ALA A 79 -31.79 8.97 1.97
N PRO A 80 -32.14 8.48 0.76
CA PRO A 80 -32.58 9.32 -0.37
C PRO A 80 -33.75 10.25 -0.02
N LEU A 81 -34.81 9.71 0.60
CA LEU A 81 -35.99 10.47 0.96
C LEU A 81 -35.68 11.51 2.07
N ALA A 82 -34.82 11.15 3.02
CA ALA A 82 -34.28 12.04 4.05
C ALA A 82 -33.52 13.22 3.44
N LYS A 83 -32.71 12.97 2.41
CA LYS A 83 -31.99 14.03 1.69
C LYS A 83 -32.96 14.99 0.99
N ILE A 84 -33.91 14.46 0.21
CA ILE A 84 -34.86 15.26 -0.58
C ILE A 84 -35.78 16.10 0.33
N LYS A 85 -36.29 15.54 1.43
CA LYS A 85 -37.20 16.24 2.35
C LYS A 85 -36.49 17.13 3.38
N ASN A 86 -35.16 17.22 3.36
CA ASN A 86 -34.35 17.83 4.41
C ASN A 86 -34.71 17.32 5.82
N ALA A 87 -34.90 16.00 5.94
CA ALA A 87 -35.40 15.35 7.14
C ALA A 87 -34.29 14.59 7.87
N SER A 88 -34.36 14.59 9.21
CA SER A 88 -33.55 13.67 10.03
C SER A 88 -34.21 12.29 10.09
N ILE A 89 -33.40 11.24 10.18
CA ILE A 89 -33.86 9.87 10.48
C ILE A 89 -33.73 9.65 11.99
N ILE A 90 -34.86 9.69 12.71
CA ILE A 90 -34.94 9.42 14.14
C ILE A 90 -35.50 8.00 14.36
N LEU A 91 -34.89 7.27 15.29
CA LEU A 91 -35.25 5.89 15.57
C LEU A 91 -36.23 5.80 16.75
N THR A 92 -37.16 4.85 16.68
CA THR A 92 -38.13 4.56 17.76
C THR A 92 -38.21 3.08 18.10
N LYS A 93 -38.66 2.77 19.32
CA LYS A 93 -38.97 1.40 19.76
C LYS A 93 -40.32 0.98 19.12
N LYS A 94 -40.45 -0.27 18.67
CA LYS A 94 -41.62 -0.75 17.89
C LYS A 94 -42.98 -0.33 18.47
N ASN A 95 -43.16 -0.48 19.78
CA ASN A 95 -44.44 -0.25 20.46
C ASN A 95 -44.50 1.03 21.32
N ASN A 96 -43.38 1.75 21.46
CA ASN A 96 -43.28 2.90 22.36
C ASN A 96 -42.53 4.07 21.71
N LEU A 97 -43.13 5.27 21.78
CA LEU A 97 -42.43 6.51 21.48
C LEU A 97 -41.73 6.95 22.77
N ASP A 98 -40.40 7.10 22.73
CA ASP A 98 -39.63 7.52 23.90
C ASP A 98 -39.82 9.02 24.15
N ASP A 99 -39.87 9.47 25.41
CA ASP A 99 -40.08 10.89 25.72
C ASP A 99 -38.97 11.77 25.11
N LYS A 100 -37.73 11.27 25.07
CA LYS A 100 -36.60 11.94 24.39
C LYS A 100 -36.85 12.13 22.88
N VAL A 101 -37.51 11.17 22.23
CA VAL A 101 -37.89 11.26 20.82
C VAL A 101 -39.00 12.29 20.65
N LEU A 102 -39.99 12.30 21.55
CA LEU A 102 -41.08 13.28 21.54
C LEU A 102 -40.58 14.72 21.78
N GLU A 103 -39.59 14.91 22.65
CA GLU A 103 -38.91 16.19 22.85
C GLU A 103 -38.14 16.64 21.61
N GLU A 104 -37.39 15.75 20.96
CA GLU A 104 -36.63 16.09 19.74
C GLU A 104 -37.55 16.45 18.57
N LEU A 105 -38.68 15.75 18.41
CA LEU A 105 -39.71 16.09 17.41
C LEU A 105 -40.29 17.50 17.64
N LYS A 106 -40.49 17.89 18.90
CA LYS A 106 -40.93 19.25 19.27
C LYS A 106 -39.81 20.28 19.07
N ARG A 107 -38.56 19.95 19.38
CA ARG A 107 -37.37 20.81 19.13
C ARG A 107 -37.22 21.10 17.64
N LEU A 108 -37.40 20.09 16.79
CA LEU A 108 -37.36 20.21 15.34
C LEU A 108 -38.48 21.07 14.76
N LYS A 109 -39.62 21.21 15.46
CA LYS A 109 -40.86 21.88 15.00
C LYS A 109 -41.46 21.21 13.75
N VAL A 110 -41.46 19.88 13.73
CA VAL A 110 -41.91 19.10 12.58
C VAL A 110 -43.40 19.33 12.29
N LYS A 111 -43.73 19.44 11.01
CA LYS A 111 -45.10 19.56 10.50
C LYS A 111 -45.59 18.26 9.87
N HIS A 112 -44.66 17.53 9.24
CA HIS A 112 -44.92 16.32 8.47
C HIS A 112 -44.02 15.20 8.98
N VAL A 113 -44.61 14.04 9.30
CA VAL A 113 -43.86 12.86 9.76
C VAL A 113 -44.01 11.73 8.75
N LEU A 114 -42.89 11.14 8.36
CA LEU A 114 -42.84 9.98 7.46
C LEU A 114 -42.40 8.75 8.26
N ILE A 115 -43.33 7.83 8.54
CA ILE A 115 -43.00 6.55 9.17
C ILE A 115 -42.60 5.57 8.07
N ILE A 116 -41.37 5.03 8.16
CA ILE A 116 -40.87 4.03 7.21
C ILE A 116 -41.03 2.63 7.83
N GLY A 117 -41.69 1.74 7.09
CA GLY A 117 -42.01 0.38 7.51
C GLY A 117 -43.46 0.18 7.96
N GLY A 118 -43.90 -1.07 7.88
CA GLY A 118 -45.23 -1.49 8.31
C GLY A 118 -45.42 -1.43 9.84
N GLU A 119 -46.63 -1.73 10.31
CA GLU A 119 -46.92 -1.78 11.76
C GLU A 119 -46.14 -2.87 12.51
N GLY A 120 -45.62 -3.86 11.78
CA GLY A 120 -44.66 -4.83 12.27
C GLY A 120 -43.33 -4.22 12.73
N SER A 121 -42.95 -3.06 12.21
CA SER A 121 -41.67 -2.36 12.47
C SER A 121 -41.85 -1.16 13.38
N VAL A 122 -42.90 -0.36 13.16
CA VAL A 122 -43.31 0.80 14.00
C VAL A 122 -44.83 0.77 14.12
N SER A 123 -45.38 0.40 15.28
CA SER A 123 -46.80 0.07 15.43
C SER A 123 -47.73 1.27 15.30
N LYS A 124 -49.03 1.00 15.09
CA LYS A 124 -50.09 2.01 15.07
C LYS A 124 -50.11 2.89 16.33
N ASN A 125 -49.82 2.32 17.50
CA ASN A 125 -49.74 3.06 18.77
C ASN A 125 -48.68 4.19 18.72
N VAL A 126 -47.52 3.94 18.11
CA VAL A 126 -46.46 4.96 17.97
C VAL A 126 -46.90 6.07 17.02
N GLU A 127 -47.54 5.71 15.91
CA GLU A 127 -48.14 6.67 14.97
C GLU A 127 -49.21 7.54 15.64
N ASP A 128 -50.10 6.96 16.45
CA ASP A 128 -51.16 7.68 17.14
C ASP A 128 -50.64 8.57 18.28
N MET A 129 -49.56 8.16 18.96
CA MET A 129 -48.84 9.02 19.89
C MET A 129 -48.19 10.23 19.20
N ILE A 130 -47.66 10.07 17.98
CA ILE A 130 -47.15 11.19 17.17
C ILE A 130 -48.32 12.10 16.74
N LYS A 131 -49.42 11.51 16.22
CA LYS A 131 -50.63 12.24 15.80
C LYS A 131 -51.24 13.08 16.92
N LYS A 132 -51.21 12.58 18.16
CA LYS A 132 -51.73 13.26 19.35
C LYS A 132 -50.82 14.37 19.88
N ASN A 133 -49.49 14.19 19.83
CA ASN A 133 -48.55 15.04 20.60
C ASN A 133 -47.61 15.91 19.75
N VAL A 134 -47.65 15.80 18.41
CA VAL A 134 -46.74 16.50 17.49
C VAL A 134 -47.49 17.13 16.31
N THR A 135 -48.06 16.31 15.41
CA THR A 135 -48.77 16.77 14.20
C THR A 135 -49.71 15.68 13.71
N SER A 136 -50.90 16.06 13.22
CA SER A 136 -51.85 15.11 12.61
C SER A 136 -51.37 14.58 11.25
N ASP A 137 -50.48 15.30 10.56
CA ASP A 137 -49.94 14.90 9.25
C ASP A 137 -48.77 13.91 9.42
N VAL A 138 -49.15 12.62 9.48
CA VAL A 138 -48.23 11.50 9.58
C VAL A 138 -48.59 10.49 8.49
N ASN A 139 -47.69 10.38 7.51
CA ASN A 139 -47.79 9.42 6.42
C ASN A 139 -46.94 8.17 6.73
N ARG A 140 -47.39 6.99 6.29
CA ARG A 140 -46.70 5.71 6.48
C ARG A 140 -46.34 5.12 5.13
N ILE A 141 -45.05 4.86 4.93
CA ILE A 141 -44.49 4.28 3.71
C ILE A 141 -44.00 2.88 4.06
N GLY A 142 -44.81 1.87 3.74
CA GLY A 142 -44.54 0.47 4.07
C GLY A 142 -45.31 -0.50 3.18
N GLY A 143 -44.69 -1.63 2.90
CA GLY A 143 -45.31 -2.79 2.26
C GLY A 143 -45.57 -3.94 3.23
N GLU A 144 -46.01 -5.08 2.70
CA GLU A 144 -46.10 -6.35 3.42
C GLU A 144 -44.71 -6.88 3.79
N ASN A 145 -43.69 -6.52 3.02
CA ASN A 145 -42.30 -6.94 3.19
C ASN A 145 -41.30 -5.81 2.93
N ARG A 146 -40.01 -6.10 3.17
CA ARG A 146 -38.89 -5.15 3.03
C ARG A 146 -38.63 -4.70 1.58
N TYR A 147 -38.86 -5.58 0.61
CA TYR A 147 -38.63 -5.34 -0.82
C TYR A 147 -39.66 -4.33 -1.35
N GLU A 148 -40.94 -4.61 -1.13
CA GLU A 148 -42.05 -3.71 -1.43
C GLU A 148 -41.94 -2.37 -0.67
N THR A 149 -41.49 -2.39 0.60
CA THR A 149 -41.23 -1.16 1.35
C THR A 149 -40.15 -0.30 0.66
N SER A 150 -39.08 -0.91 0.16
CA SER A 150 -38.02 -0.17 -0.56
C SER A 150 -38.51 0.42 -1.89
N VAL A 151 -39.40 -0.28 -2.60
CA VAL A 151 -40.08 0.23 -3.80
C VAL A 151 -40.97 1.43 -3.44
N LYS A 152 -41.83 1.31 -2.42
CA LYS A 152 -42.70 2.40 -1.95
C LYS A 152 -41.93 3.63 -1.48
N VAL A 153 -40.71 3.48 -0.95
CA VAL A 153 -39.83 4.61 -0.61
C VAL A 153 -39.20 5.22 -1.88
N ALA A 154 -38.86 4.39 -2.87
CA ALA A 154 -38.33 4.85 -4.16
C ALA A 154 -39.35 5.66 -4.97
N GLU A 155 -40.63 5.27 -4.95
CA GLU A 155 -41.75 6.03 -5.54
C GLU A 155 -41.85 7.47 -5.00
N GLN A 156 -41.46 7.71 -3.74
CA GLN A 156 -41.46 9.06 -3.14
C GLN A 156 -40.33 9.98 -3.63
N LEU A 157 -39.39 9.46 -4.44
CA LEU A 157 -38.29 10.23 -5.04
C LEU A 157 -38.69 10.83 -6.41
N GLY A 158 -39.71 10.28 -7.07
CA GLY A 158 -40.13 10.66 -8.43
C GLY A 158 -39.32 9.93 -9.52
N GLU A 159 -39.26 10.52 -10.72
CA GLU A 159 -38.53 9.95 -11.86
C GLU A 159 -37.02 9.86 -11.58
N VAL A 160 -36.48 8.64 -11.63
CA VAL A 160 -35.05 8.36 -11.39
C VAL A 160 -34.51 7.44 -12.48
N LYS A 161 -33.29 7.71 -12.96
CA LYS A 161 -32.66 6.91 -14.03
C LYS A 161 -31.78 5.77 -13.52
N ASN A 162 -31.32 5.84 -12.27
CA ASN A 162 -30.31 4.96 -11.72
C ASN A 162 -30.75 4.51 -10.31
N VAL A 163 -30.48 3.25 -9.97
CA VAL A 163 -30.86 2.67 -8.66
C VAL A 163 -29.68 1.96 -8.01
N PHE A 164 -29.65 1.91 -6.69
CA PHE A 164 -28.82 0.97 -5.94
C PHE A 164 -29.62 -0.29 -5.64
N ILE A 165 -29.10 -1.46 -6.00
CA ILE A 165 -29.64 -2.77 -5.66
C ILE A 165 -28.75 -3.36 -4.57
N VAL A 166 -29.33 -3.64 -3.40
CA VAL A 166 -28.60 -4.15 -2.24
C VAL A 166 -29.34 -5.35 -1.65
N SER A 167 -28.64 -6.22 -0.93
CA SER A 167 -29.27 -7.39 -0.33
C SER A 167 -30.29 -6.94 0.74
N GLY A 168 -31.51 -7.44 0.66
CA GLY A 168 -32.48 -7.29 1.74
C GLY A 168 -32.18 -8.17 2.94
N GLU A 169 -31.31 -9.18 2.79
CA GLU A 169 -30.97 -10.18 3.82
C GLU A 169 -29.81 -9.74 4.73
N ASN A 170 -28.92 -8.87 4.23
CA ASN A 170 -27.73 -8.39 4.94
C ASN A 170 -27.59 -6.85 4.83
N TYR A 171 -27.34 -6.18 5.96
CA TYR A 171 -27.42 -4.72 6.06
C TYR A 171 -26.16 -3.96 5.62
N ALA A 172 -24.98 -4.58 5.67
CA ALA A 172 -23.71 -3.84 5.59
C ALA A 172 -23.40 -3.27 4.19
N ASP A 173 -23.76 -4.01 3.14
CA ASP A 173 -23.67 -3.55 1.75
C ASP A 173 -24.58 -2.31 1.52
N ALA A 174 -25.76 -2.30 2.14
CA ALA A 174 -26.70 -1.19 2.08
C ALA A 174 -26.25 0.06 2.87
N LEU A 175 -25.65 -0.12 4.05
CA LEU A 175 -25.06 0.99 4.82
C LEU A 175 -23.99 1.75 4.01
N SER A 176 -23.22 1.03 3.18
CA SER A 176 -22.18 1.62 2.35
C SER A 176 -22.71 2.62 1.31
N VAL A 177 -23.97 2.50 0.88
CA VAL A 177 -24.58 3.42 -0.10
C VAL A 177 -25.51 4.48 0.50
N GLY A 178 -25.87 4.41 1.78
CA GLY A 178 -26.85 5.32 2.41
C GLY A 178 -26.62 6.81 2.10
N SER A 179 -25.40 7.31 2.31
CA SER A 179 -25.08 8.72 2.07
C SER A 179 -24.99 9.09 0.58
N ILE A 180 -24.40 8.25 -0.27
CA ILE A 180 -24.28 8.51 -1.72
C ILE A 180 -25.61 8.40 -2.45
N ALA A 181 -26.49 7.47 -2.06
CA ALA A 181 -27.85 7.37 -2.56
C ALA A 181 -28.64 8.66 -2.26
N GLY A 182 -28.47 9.21 -1.05
CA GLY A 182 -28.88 10.57 -0.70
C GLY A 182 -28.33 11.62 -1.67
N ILE A 183 -27.00 11.75 -1.76
CA ILE A 183 -26.32 12.76 -2.59
C ILE A 183 -26.72 12.71 -4.07
N LYS A 184 -27.00 11.52 -4.61
CA LYS A 184 -27.36 11.29 -6.01
C LYS A 184 -28.87 11.26 -6.29
N GLY A 185 -29.73 11.29 -5.26
CA GLY A 185 -31.18 11.10 -5.42
C GLY A 185 -31.57 9.71 -5.96
N MET A 186 -30.70 8.71 -5.83
CA MET A 186 -30.94 7.34 -6.31
C MET A 186 -31.62 6.52 -5.21
N PRO A 187 -32.68 5.75 -5.47
CA PRO A 187 -33.26 4.86 -4.47
C PRO A 187 -32.31 3.72 -4.11
N ILE A 188 -32.46 3.21 -2.89
CA ILE A 188 -31.89 1.94 -2.44
C ILE A 188 -33.02 0.92 -2.45
N ILE A 189 -32.98 0.02 -3.43
CA ILE A 189 -33.93 -1.07 -3.61
C ILE A 189 -33.33 -2.34 -3.00
N LEU A 190 -34.13 -3.06 -2.22
CA LEU A 190 -33.73 -4.34 -1.64
C LEU A 190 -34.08 -5.50 -2.58
N THR A 191 -33.25 -6.54 -2.62
CA THR A 191 -33.52 -7.79 -3.35
C THR A 191 -33.24 -9.01 -2.47
N GLU A 192 -33.89 -10.14 -2.77
CA GLU A 192 -33.41 -11.45 -2.29
C GLU A 192 -32.15 -11.83 -3.07
N ARG A 193 -31.35 -12.74 -2.50
CA ARG A 193 -30.03 -13.14 -3.01
C ARG A 193 -30.08 -13.58 -4.48
N ASP A 194 -30.90 -14.58 -4.80
CA ASP A 194 -30.98 -15.19 -6.12
C ASP A 194 -32.34 -14.94 -6.83
N ASN A 195 -33.19 -14.07 -6.27
CA ASN A 195 -34.54 -13.76 -6.76
C ASN A 195 -34.79 -12.25 -6.77
N LEU A 196 -35.31 -11.73 -7.89
CA LEU A 196 -35.74 -10.34 -8.02
C LEU A 196 -37.27 -10.29 -7.89
N SER A 197 -37.79 -9.71 -6.80
CA SER A 197 -39.23 -9.74 -6.52
C SER A 197 -40.03 -9.03 -7.62
N LYS A 198 -41.31 -9.41 -7.79
CA LYS A 198 -42.16 -8.87 -8.85
C LYS A 198 -42.35 -7.36 -8.72
N GLU A 199 -42.44 -6.87 -7.48
CA GLU A 199 -42.60 -5.46 -7.13
C GLU A 199 -41.37 -4.66 -7.57
N VAL A 200 -40.17 -5.22 -7.34
CA VAL A 200 -38.90 -4.63 -7.78
C VAL A 200 -38.75 -4.68 -9.30
N SER A 201 -39.08 -5.82 -9.93
CA SER A 201 -39.00 -5.97 -11.39
C SER A 201 -39.97 -5.02 -12.10
N ASN A 202 -41.21 -4.88 -11.62
CA ASN A 202 -42.17 -3.89 -12.09
C ASN A 202 -41.60 -2.47 -11.94
N TYR A 203 -41.19 -2.06 -10.73
CA TYR A 203 -40.63 -0.71 -10.50
C TYR A 203 -39.48 -0.36 -11.47
N ILE A 204 -38.58 -1.32 -11.71
CA ILE A 204 -37.41 -1.15 -12.60
C ILE A 204 -37.83 -0.97 -14.07
N ASN A 205 -38.83 -1.71 -14.53
CA ASN A 205 -39.36 -1.60 -15.89
C ASN A 205 -40.22 -0.33 -16.07
N ASP A 206 -41.18 -0.11 -15.17
CA ASP A 206 -42.18 0.96 -15.28
C ASP A 206 -41.53 2.37 -15.19
N ASN A 207 -40.48 2.52 -14.36
CA ASN A 207 -39.70 3.76 -14.26
C ASN A 207 -38.58 3.87 -15.31
N ASN A 208 -38.48 2.91 -16.24
CA ASN A 208 -37.46 2.89 -17.31
C ASN A 208 -36.01 3.06 -16.78
N ILE A 209 -35.67 2.32 -15.71
CA ILE A 209 -34.38 2.43 -15.05
C ILE A 209 -33.25 2.10 -16.03
N ALA A 210 -32.37 3.08 -16.27
CA ALA A 210 -31.27 2.97 -17.21
C ALA A 210 -30.03 2.28 -16.61
N LYS A 211 -29.87 2.22 -15.27
CA LYS A 211 -28.72 1.56 -14.64
C LYS A 211 -28.99 1.06 -13.22
N ALA A 212 -28.60 -0.17 -12.95
CA ALA A 212 -28.53 -0.74 -11.60
C ALA A 212 -27.09 -0.80 -11.06
N TYR A 213 -26.87 -0.30 -9.84
CA TYR A 213 -25.62 -0.50 -9.08
C TYR A 213 -25.83 -1.59 -8.04
N ILE A 214 -25.30 -2.78 -8.28
CA ILE A 214 -25.39 -3.94 -7.39
C ILE A 214 -24.30 -3.85 -6.33
N ILE A 215 -24.65 -3.72 -5.06
CA ILE A 215 -23.69 -3.62 -3.96
C ILE A 215 -23.59 -4.95 -3.22
N GLY A 216 -22.36 -5.42 -3.03
CA GLY A 216 -22.08 -6.72 -2.44
C GLY A 216 -21.71 -7.79 -3.47
N GLY A 217 -21.03 -8.83 -2.99
CA GLY A 217 -20.52 -9.92 -3.83
C GLY A 217 -21.62 -10.87 -4.32
N THR A 218 -21.22 -11.89 -5.09
CA THR A 218 -22.11 -13.00 -5.48
C THR A 218 -22.59 -13.84 -4.29
N ALA A 219 -22.06 -13.61 -3.09
CA ALA A 219 -22.58 -14.10 -1.82
C ALA A 219 -23.88 -13.38 -1.41
N SER A 220 -23.91 -12.04 -1.50
CA SER A 220 -25.04 -11.18 -1.09
C SER A 220 -26.16 -11.12 -2.15
N ILE A 221 -25.79 -11.09 -3.43
CA ILE A 221 -26.69 -10.98 -4.59
C ILE A 221 -26.09 -11.79 -5.73
N GLY A 222 -26.75 -12.85 -6.17
CA GLY A 222 -26.31 -13.76 -7.22
C GLY A 222 -26.23 -13.15 -8.62
N GLU A 223 -25.76 -13.95 -9.58
CA GLU A 223 -25.65 -13.53 -10.98
C GLU A 223 -26.99 -13.59 -11.74
N GLU A 224 -27.99 -14.36 -11.27
CA GLU A 224 -29.33 -14.37 -11.88
C GLU A 224 -30.06 -13.04 -11.69
N VAL A 225 -30.02 -12.48 -10.47
CA VAL A 225 -30.51 -11.11 -10.19
C VAL A 225 -29.78 -10.10 -11.08
N LYS A 226 -28.47 -10.22 -11.23
CA LYS A 226 -27.68 -9.34 -12.11
C LYS A 226 -28.09 -9.43 -13.58
N LYS A 227 -28.36 -10.63 -14.12
CA LYS A 227 -28.86 -10.82 -15.50
C LYS A 227 -30.23 -10.19 -15.72
N ALA A 228 -31.07 -10.11 -14.67
CA ALA A 228 -32.39 -9.49 -14.73
C ALA A 228 -32.37 -7.95 -14.62
N LEU A 229 -31.20 -7.31 -14.43
CA LEU A 229 -31.07 -5.89 -14.14
C LEU A 229 -30.51 -5.07 -15.33
N PRO A 230 -31.04 -3.87 -15.60
CA PRO A 230 -30.59 -3.03 -16.71
C PRO A 230 -29.17 -2.47 -16.47
N MET A 231 -28.28 -2.68 -17.44
CA MET A 231 -26.92 -2.11 -17.51
C MET A 231 -26.12 -2.22 -16.19
N SER A 232 -26.26 -3.36 -15.52
CA SER A 232 -25.82 -3.58 -14.14
C SER A 232 -24.31 -3.41 -13.92
N GLU A 233 -23.92 -2.62 -12.93
CA GLU A 233 -22.54 -2.53 -12.43
C GLU A 233 -22.46 -3.11 -11.01
N ARG A 234 -21.59 -4.10 -10.76
CA ARG A 234 -21.37 -4.65 -9.41
C ARG A 234 -20.21 -3.94 -8.71
N ILE A 235 -20.42 -3.52 -7.46
CA ILE A 235 -19.41 -2.94 -6.57
C ILE A 235 -19.36 -3.80 -5.30
N ASN A 236 -18.23 -4.49 -5.09
CA ASN A 236 -18.01 -5.36 -3.92
C ASN A 236 -16.53 -5.38 -3.53
N GLY A 237 -16.25 -5.79 -2.30
CA GLY A 237 -14.92 -6.18 -1.82
C GLY A 237 -14.88 -7.65 -1.38
N LEU A 238 -13.82 -8.03 -0.67
CA LEU A 238 -13.73 -9.29 0.07
C LEU A 238 -14.63 -9.30 1.32
N ASP A 239 -14.82 -8.13 1.94
CA ASP A 239 -15.70 -7.92 3.10
C ASP A 239 -16.53 -6.62 2.96
N ARG A 240 -17.26 -6.26 4.01
CA ARG A 240 -18.07 -5.03 4.08
C ARG A 240 -17.23 -3.74 4.10
N TYR A 241 -16.02 -3.80 4.63
CA TYR A 241 -15.13 -2.65 4.82
C TYR A 241 -14.43 -2.31 3.50
N GLU A 242 -14.03 -3.32 2.73
CA GLU A 242 -13.61 -3.14 1.34
C GLU A 242 -14.78 -2.83 0.41
N THR A 243 -15.97 -3.40 0.62
CA THR A 243 -17.17 -3.00 -0.15
C THR A 243 -17.46 -1.50 0.07
N ASN A 244 -17.38 -1.04 1.32
CA ASN A 244 -17.47 0.39 1.66
C ASN A 244 -16.36 1.23 0.99
N LYS A 245 -15.10 0.81 1.07
CA LYS A 245 -13.95 1.43 0.37
C LYS A 245 -14.22 1.56 -1.13
N ASN A 246 -14.61 0.46 -1.79
CA ASN A 246 -14.86 0.41 -3.22
C ASN A 246 -16.07 1.29 -3.62
N VAL A 247 -17.12 1.38 -2.81
CA VAL A 247 -18.24 2.33 -3.02
C VAL A 247 -17.77 3.78 -2.87
N VAL A 248 -17.04 4.11 -1.80
CA VAL A 248 -16.56 5.48 -1.55
C VAL A 248 -15.58 5.94 -2.65
N GLU A 249 -14.64 5.09 -3.06
CA GLU A 249 -13.73 5.34 -4.19
C GLU A 249 -14.47 5.49 -5.53
N ARG A 250 -15.48 4.64 -5.79
CA ARG A 250 -16.25 4.65 -7.04
C ARG A 250 -17.07 5.92 -7.26
N PHE A 251 -17.51 6.55 -6.16
CA PHE A 251 -18.28 7.78 -6.18
C PHE A 251 -17.51 9.00 -5.62
N ILE A 252 -16.18 8.92 -5.50
CA ILE A 252 -15.36 9.86 -4.70
C ILE A 252 -15.57 11.35 -5.04
N SER A 253 -15.74 11.70 -6.33
CA SER A 253 -16.00 13.07 -6.80
C SER A 253 -17.40 13.61 -6.43
N SER A 254 -18.26 12.77 -5.86
CA SER A 254 -19.56 13.14 -5.29
C SER A 254 -19.47 13.66 -3.87
N PHE A 255 -18.33 13.46 -3.20
CA PHE A 255 -18.19 13.78 -1.78
C PHE A 255 -17.42 15.08 -1.53
N ASP A 256 -17.80 15.77 -0.46
CA ASP A 256 -17.07 16.89 0.14
C ASP A 256 -16.26 16.37 1.33
N LEU A 257 -15.05 15.88 1.04
CA LEU A 257 -14.17 15.22 2.02
C LEU A 257 -13.75 16.13 3.19
N LYS A 258 -14.11 17.43 3.17
CA LYS A 258 -14.04 18.33 4.34
C LYS A 258 -14.92 17.85 5.50
N ASN A 259 -15.90 16.99 5.25
CA ASN A 259 -16.64 16.26 6.28
C ASN A 259 -16.57 14.76 5.95
N VAL A 260 -16.23 13.94 6.95
CA VAL A 260 -16.22 12.48 6.83
C VAL A 260 -16.94 11.90 8.04
N TYR A 261 -17.86 10.97 7.84
CA TYR A 261 -18.53 10.27 8.92
C TYR A 261 -17.98 8.86 9.07
N ILE A 262 -17.79 8.41 10.31
CA ILE A 262 -17.28 7.06 10.61
C ILE A 262 -18.28 6.36 11.51
N ALA A 263 -18.68 5.14 11.15
CA ALA A 263 -19.66 4.37 11.89
C ALA A 263 -19.28 2.89 11.95
N LEU A 264 -19.90 2.17 12.90
CA LEU A 264 -19.66 0.75 13.10
C LEU A 264 -20.19 -0.07 11.90
N GLY A 265 -19.30 -0.86 11.29
CA GLY A 265 -19.60 -1.72 10.15
C GLY A 265 -20.15 -3.10 10.53
N ASP A 266 -19.71 -3.67 11.65
CA ASP A 266 -20.19 -4.96 12.18
C ASP A 266 -20.32 -4.95 13.70
N GLY A 267 -21.09 -5.89 14.25
CA GLY A 267 -21.25 -5.98 15.69
C GLY A 267 -21.76 -7.34 16.18
N GLN A 268 -21.58 -7.58 17.48
CA GLN A 268 -21.78 -8.90 18.10
C GLN A 268 -23.21 -9.45 17.97
N THR A 269 -24.20 -8.59 17.71
CA THR A 269 -25.61 -9.00 17.59
C THR A 269 -26.14 -8.94 16.15
N GLY A 270 -25.32 -8.56 15.16
CA GLY A 270 -25.73 -8.38 13.77
C GLY A 270 -26.81 -7.30 13.57
N ASN A 271 -26.93 -6.37 14.52
CA ASN A 271 -28.00 -5.38 14.63
C ASN A 271 -27.48 -3.97 14.96
N GLU A 272 -26.18 -3.71 14.81
CA GLU A 272 -25.48 -2.48 15.18
C GLU A 272 -25.50 -1.38 14.08
N PHE A 273 -26.27 -1.61 13.00
CA PHE A 273 -26.48 -0.71 11.86
C PHE A 273 -26.98 0.72 12.18
N ALA A 274 -27.53 0.94 13.39
CA ALA A 274 -28.42 2.06 13.69
C ALA A 274 -27.75 3.44 13.67
N ASP A 275 -26.49 3.53 14.10
CA ASP A 275 -25.73 4.79 14.13
C ASP A 275 -25.35 5.24 12.70
N ALA A 276 -24.94 4.29 11.84
CA ALA A 276 -24.68 4.52 10.42
C ALA A 276 -25.97 4.88 9.65
N LEU A 277 -27.05 4.14 9.90
CA LEU A 277 -28.37 4.36 9.31
C LEU A 277 -28.88 5.78 9.58
N SER A 278 -28.96 6.19 10.84
CA SER A 278 -29.44 7.54 11.19
C SER A 278 -28.47 8.62 10.68
N GLY A 279 -27.16 8.38 10.80
CA GLY A 279 -26.10 9.25 10.31
C GLY A 279 -26.09 9.45 8.79
N SER A 280 -26.61 8.50 8.00
CA SER A 280 -26.65 8.60 6.53
C SER A 280 -27.40 9.83 6.03
N SER A 281 -28.46 10.24 6.75
CA SER A 281 -29.20 11.48 6.47
C SER A 281 -28.33 12.72 6.64
N LEU A 282 -27.59 12.83 7.75
CA LEU A 282 -26.66 13.92 8.03
C LEU A 282 -25.46 13.93 7.06
N ALA A 283 -24.88 12.76 6.78
CA ALA A 283 -23.80 12.61 5.82
C ALA A 283 -24.24 13.06 4.42
N ALA A 284 -25.40 12.63 3.94
CA ALA A 284 -25.98 13.12 2.69
C ALA A 284 -26.26 14.63 2.71
N GLN A 285 -26.65 15.21 3.85
CA GLN A 285 -26.79 16.67 3.95
C GLN A 285 -25.46 17.43 3.87
N LYS A 286 -24.35 16.88 4.40
CA LYS A 286 -23.01 17.47 4.28
C LYS A 286 -22.25 17.07 3.00
N LEU A 287 -22.88 16.32 2.10
CA LEU A 287 -22.25 15.69 0.94
C LEU A 287 -21.06 14.77 1.33
N ALA A 288 -21.11 14.14 2.49
CA ALA A 288 -20.01 13.39 3.08
C ALA A 288 -20.16 11.86 2.91
N PRO A 289 -19.05 11.10 2.85
CA PRO A 289 -19.10 9.64 2.89
C PRO A 289 -19.43 9.15 4.31
N ILE A 290 -19.98 7.95 4.41
CA ILE A 290 -19.88 7.13 5.62
C ILE A 290 -18.81 6.08 5.35
N ILE A 291 -17.76 6.12 6.16
CA ILE A 291 -16.72 5.10 6.24
C ILE A 291 -17.13 4.10 7.32
N LEU A 292 -17.11 2.81 6.99
CA LEU A 292 -17.34 1.74 7.96
C LEU A 292 -16.01 1.33 8.61
N ALA A 293 -16.04 1.16 9.93
CA ALA A 293 -14.92 0.68 10.74
C ALA A 293 -15.42 -0.30 11.81
N ASP A 294 -14.52 -1.09 12.39
CA ASP A 294 -14.79 -1.96 13.54
C ASP A 294 -14.22 -1.33 14.82
N LYS A 295 -14.02 -2.14 15.87
CA LYS A 295 -13.27 -1.77 17.08
C LYS A 295 -11.75 -1.64 16.84
N SER A 296 -11.29 -2.02 15.64
CA SER A 296 -9.97 -1.77 15.05
C SER A 296 -10.14 -1.24 13.62
N LEU A 297 -9.09 -0.61 13.06
CA LEU A 297 -9.08 -0.21 11.64
C LEU A 297 -8.61 -1.36 10.74
N GLN A 298 -9.46 -1.75 9.80
CA GLN A 298 -9.15 -2.72 8.74
C GLN A 298 -8.21 -2.07 7.73
N ASN A 299 -7.38 -2.86 7.04
CA ASN A 299 -6.46 -2.33 6.01
C ASN A 299 -7.20 -1.59 4.88
N SER A 300 -8.40 -2.05 4.50
CA SER A 300 -9.27 -1.38 3.53
C SER A 300 -9.74 -0.01 4.00
N THR A 301 -10.20 0.09 5.26
CA THR A 301 -10.63 1.33 5.91
C THR A 301 -9.45 2.29 6.16
N GLN A 302 -8.32 1.80 6.67
CA GLN A 302 -7.10 2.59 6.89
C GLN A 302 -6.59 3.18 5.56
N LYS A 303 -6.53 2.38 4.48
CA LYS A 303 -6.15 2.87 3.16
C LYS A 303 -7.14 3.90 2.60
N LEU A 304 -8.45 3.73 2.85
CA LEU A 304 -9.46 4.72 2.48
C LEU A 304 -9.20 6.08 3.16
N ILE A 305 -8.82 6.03 4.44
CA ILE A 305 -8.45 7.20 5.24
C ILE A 305 -7.19 7.86 4.67
N GLU A 306 -6.10 7.11 4.48
CA GLU A 306 -4.80 7.62 4.03
C GLU A 306 -4.80 8.18 2.59
N GLU A 307 -5.62 7.62 1.70
CA GLU A 307 -5.74 8.06 0.29
C GLU A 307 -6.77 9.19 0.05
N ASN A 308 -7.58 9.59 1.05
CA ASN A 308 -8.70 10.51 0.82
C ASN A 308 -8.98 11.53 1.94
N ILE A 309 -8.53 11.31 3.18
CA ILE A 309 -8.74 12.27 4.28
C ILE A 309 -7.59 13.28 4.33
N LEU A 310 -7.93 14.56 4.25
CA LEU A 310 -7.01 15.69 4.37
C LEU A 310 -6.81 16.06 5.86
N PRO A 311 -5.66 16.65 6.27
CA PRO A 311 -5.43 17.12 7.64
C PRO A 311 -6.45 18.13 8.20
N THR A 312 -7.26 18.75 7.35
CA THR A 312 -8.31 19.73 7.66
C THR A 312 -9.73 19.16 7.56
N SER A 313 -9.87 17.85 7.36
CA SER A 313 -11.17 17.17 7.28
C SER A 313 -11.80 17.06 8.67
N SER A 314 -13.05 17.46 8.83
CA SER A 314 -13.78 17.18 10.06
C SER A 314 -14.28 15.72 10.06
N VAL A 315 -13.65 14.89 10.89
CA VAL A 315 -14.03 13.50 11.09
C VAL A 315 -15.11 13.43 12.17
N ASN A 316 -16.23 12.81 11.86
CA ASN A 316 -17.43 12.77 12.70
C ASN A 316 -17.79 11.31 12.99
N VAL A 317 -17.34 10.79 14.13
CA VAL A 317 -17.66 9.44 14.59
C VAL A 317 -19.11 9.39 15.06
N LEU A 318 -19.85 8.39 14.60
CA LEU A 318 -21.24 8.11 14.92
C LEU A 318 -21.28 6.95 15.92
N GLY A 319 -21.95 7.15 17.05
CA GLY A 319 -22.09 6.12 18.09
C GLY A 319 -21.03 6.20 19.21
N GLY A 320 -21.32 5.48 20.30
CA GLY A 320 -20.52 5.52 21.53
C GLY A 320 -19.16 4.81 21.43
N ASN A 321 -18.31 5.02 22.45
CA ASN A 321 -16.96 4.42 22.54
C ASN A 321 -16.96 2.87 22.52
N PHE A 322 -18.06 2.21 22.89
CA PHE A 322 -18.19 0.74 22.76
C PHE A 322 -18.28 0.27 21.30
N ASN A 323 -18.81 1.11 20.40
CA ASN A 323 -18.98 0.79 18.98
C ASN A 323 -17.71 1.10 18.21
N ILE A 324 -17.28 2.36 18.24
CA ILE A 324 -16.05 2.87 17.63
C ILE A 324 -15.15 3.39 18.76
N PRO A 325 -14.06 2.71 19.15
CA PRO A 325 -13.22 3.13 20.28
C PRO A 325 -12.46 4.45 20.07
N ASP A 326 -12.22 5.19 21.15
CA ASP A 326 -11.45 6.44 21.15
C ASP A 326 -9.97 6.26 20.77
N ASP A 327 -9.43 5.03 20.78
CA ASP A 327 -8.07 4.77 20.29
C ASP A 327 -7.98 4.71 18.76
N ILE A 328 -8.96 4.14 18.05
CA ILE A 328 -8.92 4.15 16.57
C ILE A 328 -9.14 5.57 16.02
N MET A 329 -9.78 6.47 16.78
CA MET A 329 -9.83 7.90 16.45
C MET A 329 -8.43 8.55 16.35
N LYS A 330 -7.42 8.03 17.07
CA LYS A 330 -6.05 8.57 17.01
C LYS A 330 -5.37 8.12 15.71
N ASP A 331 -5.56 6.87 15.34
CA ASP A 331 -5.05 6.27 14.10
C ASP A 331 -5.71 6.87 12.83
N ILE A 332 -6.86 7.55 12.95
CA ILE A 332 -7.53 8.31 11.88
C ILE A 332 -6.92 9.73 11.68
N ASN A 333 -6.18 10.27 12.65
CA ASN A 333 -5.78 11.69 12.66
C ASN A 333 -4.56 11.98 11.77
N ILE A 334 -4.79 12.56 10.58
CA ILE A 334 -3.73 12.86 9.60
C ILE A 334 -2.90 14.10 10.02
N SER A 335 -1.87 13.88 10.82
CA SER A 335 -0.87 14.90 11.18
C SER A 335 -0.07 15.39 9.96
N ALA A 336 0.20 16.70 9.90
CA ALA A 336 1.07 17.31 8.89
C ALA A 336 1.77 18.57 9.43
N LYS A 337 2.96 18.88 8.89
CA LYS A 337 3.66 20.14 9.11
C LYS A 337 3.00 21.24 8.28
N PHE A 338 2.36 22.19 8.95
CA PHE A 338 1.76 23.35 8.28
C PHE A 338 2.84 24.32 7.79
N LEU A 339 2.60 24.88 6.61
CA LEU A 339 3.41 25.84 5.88
C LEU A 339 2.52 27.07 5.65
N ASP A 340 2.48 27.92 6.67
CA ASP A 340 1.34 28.77 7.04
C ASP A 340 1.66 30.27 7.07
N LYS A 341 2.77 30.68 6.44
CA LYS A 341 3.21 32.08 6.37
C LYS A 341 3.35 32.55 4.93
N ALA A 342 2.32 33.22 4.43
CA ALA A 342 2.22 33.68 3.04
C ALA A 342 3.50 34.37 2.52
N GLY A 343 3.92 34.01 1.30
CA GLY A 343 5.15 34.51 0.68
C GLY A 343 6.47 33.87 1.17
N GLU A 344 6.44 32.88 2.08
CA GLU A 344 7.66 32.21 2.55
C GLU A 344 8.20 31.15 1.58
N VAL A 345 9.52 30.95 1.61
CA VAL A 345 10.25 29.93 0.86
C VAL A 345 10.76 28.84 1.81
N TYR A 346 10.21 27.63 1.70
CA TYR A 346 10.58 26.49 2.52
C TYR A 346 11.58 25.59 1.79
N SER A 347 12.88 25.74 2.10
CA SER A 347 13.96 24.98 1.45
C SER A 347 14.41 23.73 2.22
N ASN A 348 14.06 23.60 3.51
CA ASN A 348 14.46 22.46 4.33
C ASN A 348 13.52 21.27 4.09
N ALA A 349 14.06 20.05 4.07
CA ALA A 349 13.27 18.84 3.95
C ALA A 349 12.23 18.69 5.08
N ILE A 350 11.14 18.00 4.78
CA ILE A 350 10.01 17.74 5.67
C ILE A 350 9.85 16.23 5.81
N TYR A 351 10.13 15.74 7.01
CA TYR A 351 9.86 14.36 7.42
C TYR A 351 8.38 14.26 7.82
N GLY A 352 7.70 13.20 7.35
CA GLY A 352 6.24 13.12 7.41
C GLY A 352 5.54 14.03 6.38
N ASN A 353 4.26 14.34 6.63
CA ASN A 353 3.41 15.09 5.71
C ASN A 353 3.63 16.61 5.78
N ALA A 354 3.34 17.32 4.69
CA ALA A 354 3.37 18.80 4.61
C ALA A 354 2.01 19.37 4.17
N TYR A 355 1.59 20.52 4.70
CA TYR A 355 0.33 21.19 4.35
C TYR A 355 0.54 22.68 4.05
N ILE A 356 0.34 23.09 2.80
CA ILE A 356 0.42 24.50 2.37
C ILE A 356 -0.96 25.14 2.48
N SER A 357 -1.16 25.91 3.56
CA SER A 357 -2.44 26.57 3.91
C SER A 357 -2.53 28.03 3.45
N GLN A 358 -1.42 28.65 3.03
CA GLN A 358 -1.35 30.06 2.68
C GLN A 358 -0.93 30.33 1.24
N ASP A 359 -1.24 31.53 0.78
CA ASP A 359 -0.99 31.97 -0.59
C ASP A 359 0.47 32.39 -0.83
N ASN A 360 0.93 32.24 -2.07
CA ASN A 360 2.23 32.66 -2.60
C ASN A 360 3.44 31.93 -1.95
N ILE A 361 3.23 30.72 -1.40
CA ILE A 361 4.29 29.88 -0.83
C ILE A 361 5.18 29.29 -1.93
N THR A 362 6.48 29.20 -1.66
CA THR A 362 7.41 28.40 -2.47
C THR A 362 7.99 27.24 -1.65
N LEU A 363 7.87 26.01 -2.14
CA LEU A 363 8.44 24.80 -1.52
C LEU A 363 9.61 24.27 -2.38
N LYS A 364 10.77 24.10 -1.74
CA LYS A 364 12.02 23.58 -2.33
C LYS A 364 12.70 22.48 -1.50
N GLY A 365 12.13 22.11 -0.36
CA GLY A 365 12.55 20.95 0.43
C GLY A 365 11.74 19.71 0.06
N ASP A 366 12.43 18.57 -0.04
CA ASP A 366 11.84 17.23 -0.13
C ASP A 366 10.74 17.01 0.92
N VAL A 367 9.66 16.30 0.57
CA VAL A 367 8.61 15.89 1.51
C VAL A 367 8.57 14.37 1.56
N LYS A 368 8.79 13.75 2.72
CA LYS A 368 8.87 12.28 2.80
C LYS A 368 7.49 11.60 2.90
N GLY A 369 6.47 12.31 3.38
CA GLY A 369 5.06 11.88 3.35
C GLY A 369 4.25 12.52 2.21
N ASN A 370 2.94 12.68 2.43
CA ASN A 370 2.02 13.37 1.53
C ASN A 370 2.23 14.90 1.57
N LEU A 371 1.96 15.56 0.44
CA LEU A 371 1.96 17.02 0.31
C LEU A 371 0.54 17.51 -0.02
N TYR A 372 -0.06 18.29 0.87
CA TYR A 372 -1.38 18.90 0.70
C TYR A 372 -1.23 20.38 0.34
N ILE A 373 -1.96 20.86 -0.66
CA ILE A 373 -1.85 22.24 -1.16
C ILE A 373 -3.24 22.87 -1.32
N GLU A 374 -3.63 23.77 -0.41
CA GLU A 374 -4.85 24.59 -0.52
C GLU A 374 -4.58 26.07 -0.82
N GLY A 375 -3.37 26.57 -0.53
CA GLY A 375 -2.97 27.94 -0.84
C GLY A 375 -2.95 28.24 -2.35
N ASN A 376 -3.21 29.50 -2.71
CA ASN A 376 -3.12 29.99 -4.09
C ASN A 376 -1.69 30.45 -4.44
N ASN A 377 -1.37 30.53 -5.73
CA ASN A 377 -0.06 30.98 -6.26
C ASN A 377 1.14 30.18 -5.72
N VAL A 378 0.94 28.89 -5.41
CA VAL A 378 1.98 28.05 -4.81
C VAL A 378 2.92 27.49 -5.89
N LEU A 379 4.23 27.65 -5.67
CA LEU A 379 5.29 27.03 -6.46
C LEU A 379 5.94 25.90 -5.67
N VAL A 380 5.91 24.68 -6.19
CA VAL A 380 6.68 23.55 -5.67
C VAL A 380 7.74 23.22 -6.71
N SER A 381 9.03 23.36 -6.37
CA SER A 381 10.11 23.29 -7.36
C SER A 381 11.31 22.47 -6.92
N ASN A 382 11.76 21.53 -7.75
CA ASN A 382 12.95 20.70 -7.57
C ASN A 382 12.94 19.80 -6.31
N ILE A 383 11.84 19.08 -6.08
CA ILE A 383 11.69 18.19 -4.92
C ILE A 383 11.23 16.77 -5.30
N THR A 384 11.49 15.82 -4.42
CA THR A 384 10.80 14.53 -4.37
C THR A 384 9.73 14.58 -3.26
N VAL A 385 8.52 14.12 -3.59
CA VAL A 385 7.45 13.83 -2.63
C VAL A 385 7.31 12.31 -2.53
N GLY A 386 7.54 11.75 -1.35
CA GLY A 386 7.48 10.31 -1.11
C GLY A 386 6.05 9.75 -1.10
N GLY A 387 5.07 10.57 -0.72
CA GLY A 387 3.65 10.24 -0.74
C GLY A 387 2.88 10.86 -1.92
N ILE A 388 1.60 11.12 -1.66
CA ILE A 388 0.64 11.67 -2.62
C ILE A 388 0.68 13.20 -2.58
N VAL A 389 0.64 13.85 -3.76
CA VAL A 389 0.47 15.31 -3.89
C VAL A 389 -1.02 15.63 -4.10
N TYR A 390 -1.66 16.25 -3.12
CA TYR A 390 -3.06 16.70 -3.18
C TYR A 390 -3.14 18.18 -3.52
N ILE A 391 -3.84 18.51 -4.60
CA ILE A 391 -3.99 19.87 -5.13
C ILE A 391 -5.45 20.31 -4.94
N ASN A 392 -5.70 21.28 -4.07
CA ASN A 392 -7.02 21.81 -3.74
C ASN A 392 -7.06 23.36 -3.55
N PRO A 393 -6.54 24.15 -4.51
CA PRO A 393 -6.56 25.63 -4.45
C PRO A 393 -7.98 26.23 -4.43
N SER A 394 -8.09 27.54 -4.21
CA SER A 394 -9.37 28.23 -4.43
C SER A 394 -9.78 28.20 -5.93
N LYS A 395 -11.04 28.56 -6.21
CA LYS A 395 -11.61 28.60 -7.57
C LYS A 395 -10.84 29.47 -8.58
N ASP A 396 -10.06 30.44 -8.09
CA ASP A 396 -9.26 31.39 -8.89
C ASP A 396 -7.75 31.12 -8.73
N GLY A 397 -7.37 30.15 -7.90
CA GLY A 397 -5.99 29.86 -7.54
C GLY A 397 -5.18 29.26 -8.69
N LYS A 398 -3.87 29.53 -8.65
CA LYS A 398 -2.85 28.90 -9.50
C LYS A 398 -1.85 28.11 -8.67
N ILE A 399 -1.46 26.95 -9.19
CA ILE A 399 -0.42 26.06 -8.66
C ILE A 399 0.60 25.82 -9.77
N THR A 400 1.87 25.67 -9.41
CA THR A 400 2.91 25.24 -10.35
C THR A 400 3.79 24.18 -9.67
N LEU A 401 3.83 22.99 -10.26
CA LEU A 401 4.80 21.95 -9.91
C LEU A 401 5.89 21.95 -10.98
N ASP A 402 7.14 22.25 -10.62
CA ASP A 402 8.29 22.25 -11.51
C ASP A 402 9.36 21.26 -11.05
N SER A 403 9.73 20.32 -11.92
CA SER A 403 10.80 19.35 -11.65
C SER A 403 10.52 18.52 -10.38
N VAL A 404 9.25 18.17 -10.18
CA VAL A 404 8.74 17.40 -9.03
C VAL A 404 8.61 15.91 -9.40
N LYS A 405 9.05 15.03 -8.48
CA LYS A 405 8.82 13.58 -8.55
C LYS A 405 7.83 13.16 -7.47
N SER A 406 6.81 12.38 -7.82
CA SER A 406 5.83 11.83 -6.86
C SER A 406 5.10 10.63 -7.44
N ASP A 407 4.73 9.63 -6.64
CA ASP A 407 4.06 8.42 -7.18
C ASP A 407 2.62 8.68 -7.65
N LYS A 408 1.89 9.60 -7.01
CA LYS A 408 0.50 9.95 -7.35
C LYS A 408 0.22 11.43 -7.09
N ILE A 409 -0.44 12.09 -8.03
CA ILE A 409 -1.01 13.44 -7.91
C ILE A 409 -2.53 13.33 -7.91
N VAL A 410 -3.21 14.03 -7.00
CA VAL A 410 -4.67 14.06 -6.88
C VAL A 410 -5.16 15.51 -6.96
N VAL A 411 -5.98 15.82 -7.95
CA VAL A 411 -6.57 17.14 -8.16
C VAL A 411 -8.02 17.12 -7.66
N LEU A 412 -8.26 17.91 -6.60
CA LEU A 412 -9.55 18.10 -5.94
C LEU A 412 -10.23 19.41 -6.37
N SER A 413 -9.45 20.40 -6.81
CA SER A 413 -9.93 21.63 -7.44
C SER A 413 -8.85 22.32 -8.26
N GLY A 414 -9.25 23.30 -9.06
CA GLY A 414 -8.36 24.13 -9.88
C GLY A 414 -9.18 25.14 -10.69
N SER A 415 -8.58 26.30 -10.99
CA SER A 415 -9.15 27.27 -11.94
C SER A 415 -8.90 26.84 -13.39
N LYS A 416 -9.46 27.58 -14.36
CA LYS A 416 -9.22 27.33 -15.80
C LYS A 416 -7.75 27.50 -16.22
N ASN A 417 -6.95 28.22 -15.44
CA ASN A 417 -5.49 28.37 -15.65
C ASN A 417 -4.72 27.85 -14.41
N GLY A 418 -5.32 26.90 -13.67
CA GLY A 418 -5.05 26.71 -12.25
C GLY A 418 -3.91 25.78 -11.88
N ILE A 419 -3.48 24.87 -12.77
CA ILE A 419 -2.45 23.87 -12.44
C ILE A 419 -1.49 23.74 -13.63
N ASP A 420 -0.27 24.26 -13.48
CA ASP A 420 0.83 24.01 -14.41
C ASP A 420 1.73 22.90 -13.86
N LEU A 421 1.96 21.86 -14.67
CA LEU A 421 2.97 20.83 -14.44
C LEU A 421 4.12 21.03 -15.42
N LYS A 422 5.35 21.06 -14.92
CA LYS A 422 6.59 21.28 -15.69
C LYS A 422 7.66 20.29 -15.25
N ASN A 423 8.27 19.56 -16.17
CA ASN A 423 9.29 18.55 -15.85
C ASN A 423 8.87 17.52 -14.77
N VAL A 424 7.56 17.35 -14.54
CA VAL A 424 7.01 16.48 -13.48
C VAL A 424 7.09 15.02 -13.90
N LYS A 425 7.41 14.12 -12.96
CA LYS A 425 7.35 12.66 -13.19
C LYS A 425 6.43 12.00 -12.17
N SER A 426 5.40 11.31 -12.65
CA SER A 426 4.45 10.59 -11.80
C SER A 426 3.78 9.40 -12.49
N LYS A 427 3.48 8.34 -11.73
CA LYS A 427 2.77 7.15 -12.24
C LYS A 427 1.27 7.42 -12.44
N TYR A 428 0.69 8.31 -11.61
CA TYR A 428 -0.76 8.54 -11.56
C TYR A 428 -1.15 10.01 -11.41
N LEU A 429 -2.04 10.51 -12.28
CA LEU A 429 -2.78 11.76 -12.08
C LEU A 429 -4.29 11.47 -11.94
N ASN A 430 -4.88 11.79 -10.80
CA ASN A 430 -6.30 11.56 -10.52
C ASN A 430 -7.08 12.88 -10.47
N LEU A 431 -7.99 13.10 -11.42
CA LEU A 431 -8.87 14.27 -11.50
C LEU A 431 -10.24 13.96 -10.87
N ARG A 432 -10.47 14.47 -9.65
CA ARG A 432 -11.62 14.13 -8.79
C ARG A 432 -12.44 15.37 -8.33
N SER A 433 -12.37 16.49 -9.05
CA SER A 433 -13.00 17.73 -8.60
C SER A 433 -14.54 17.75 -8.71
N ARG A 434 -15.17 18.67 -7.98
CA ARG A 434 -16.59 19.05 -8.18
C ARG A 434 -16.78 20.21 -9.15
N ASN A 435 -15.71 20.82 -9.65
CA ASN A 435 -15.73 21.90 -10.64
C ASN A 435 -14.78 21.55 -11.81
N MET A 436 -14.88 22.27 -12.92
CA MET A 436 -13.98 22.06 -14.07
C MET A 436 -12.56 22.54 -13.78
N ALA A 437 -11.69 21.62 -13.35
CA ALA A 437 -10.27 21.89 -13.10
C ALA A 437 -9.45 21.80 -14.40
N SER A 438 -8.54 22.74 -14.64
CA SER A 438 -7.59 22.66 -15.77
C SER A 438 -6.21 22.24 -15.31
N VAL A 439 -5.61 21.27 -16.01
CA VAL A 439 -4.22 20.84 -15.85
C VAL A 439 -3.48 21.02 -17.17
N ASN A 440 -2.38 21.77 -17.12
CA ASN A 440 -1.52 22.06 -18.26
C ASN A 440 -0.19 21.33 -18.07
N ILE A 441 0.22 20.47 -19.01
CA ILE A 441 1.55 19.84 -18.99
C ILE A 441 2.50 20.52 -19.97
N ASN A 442 3.73 20.71 -19.51
CA ASN A 442 4.79 21.44 -20.20
C ASN A 442 6.15 20.75 -20.00
N ASP A 443 7.10 21.13 -20.83
CA ASP A 443 8.50 20.70 -20.80
C ASP A 443 8.63 19.16 -20.80
N SER A 444 9.52 18.58 -19.99
CA SER A 444 9.74 17.12 -19.92
C SER A 444 8.75 16.39 -18.99
N THR A 445 7.49 16.85 -18.90
CA THR A 445 6.49 16.24 -18.01
C THR A 445 6.03 14.87 -18.52
N LEU A 446 6.08 13.86 -17.65
CA LEU A 446 5.67 12.49 -17.94
C LEU A 446 4.74 12.00 -16.82
N ILE A 447 3.46 11.85 -17.16
CA ILE A 447 2.50 11.07 -16.38
C ILE A 447 2.32 9.72 -17.08
N GLU A 448 2.34 8.61 -16.35
CA GLU A 448 2.14 7.28 -16.96
C GLU A 448 0.66 6.96 -17.18
N ASN A 449 -0.21 7.31 -16.23
CA ASN A 449 -1.65 7.07 -16.27
C ASN A 449 -2.44 8.25 -15.66
N THR A 450 -3.49 8.69 -16.35
CA THR A 450 -4.36 9.80 -15.91
C THR A 450 -5.81 9.31 -15.79
N LYS A 451 -6.38 9.33 -14.58
CA LYS A 451 -7.78 8.93 -14.33
C LYS A 451 -8.66 10.17 -14.16
N ILE A 452 -9.66 10.31 -15.03
CA ILE A 452 -10.67 11.37 -14.99
C ILE A 452 -11.97 10.81 -14.39
N SER A 453 -12.45 11.45 -13.32
CA SER A 453 -13.74 11.16 -12.67
C SER A 453 -14.52 12.44 -12.37
N SER A 454 -14.19 13.54 -13.05
CA SER A 454 -14.76 14.88 -12.87
C SER A 454 -14.71 15.70 -14.17
N PRO A 455 -15.47 16.81 -14.29
CA PRO A 455 -15.28 17.76 -15.38
C PRO A 455 -13.84 18.29 -15.36
N SER A 456 -13.17 18.37 -16.51
CA SER A 456 -11.74 18.70 -16.55
C SER A 456 -11.29 19.25 -17.90
N THR A 457 -10.30 20.14 -17.89
CA THR A 457 -9.57 20.58 -19.09
C THR A 457 -8.15 20.01 -19.03
N LEU A 458 -7.73 19.33 -20.09
CA LEU A 458 -6.36 18.83 -20.28
C LEU A 458 -5.68 19.59 -21.41
N GLU A 459 -4.56 20.24 -21.11
CA GLU A 459 -3.76 20.99 -22.08
C GLU A 459 -2.35 20.40 -22.19
N VAL A 460 -1.99 19.91 -23.37
CA VAL A 460 -0.62 19.47 -23.70
C VAL A 460 0.08 20.54 -24.51
N ASN A 461 1.00 21.26 -23.85
CA ASN A 461 1.97 22.11 -24.54
C ASN A 461 3.23 21.30 -24.90
N SER A 462 3.69 20.46 -23.97
CA SER A 462 4.70 19.42 -24.20
C SER A 462 4.75 18.42 -23.04
N GLY A 463 5.30 17.23 -23.29
CA GLY A 463 5.20 16.08 -22.37
C GLY A 463 4.05 15.13 -22.77
N SER A 464 3.64 14.23 -21.86
CA SER A 464 2.46 13.38 -22.05
C SER A 464 1.70 13.13 -20.74
N PHE A 465 0.37 12.99 -20.86
CA PHE A 465 -0.54 12.59 -19.78
C PHE A 465 -0.60 11.06 -19.58
N GLY A 466 0.05 10.29 -20.46
CA GLY A 466 0.02 8.84 -20.41
C GLY A 466 -1.33 8.25 -20.81
N ASN A 467 -1.62 7.04 -20.37
CA ASN A 467 -2.91 6.39 -20.64
C ASN A 467 -4.03 7.15 -19.92
N ILE A 468 -5.00 7.69 -20.65
CA ILE A 468 -6.13 8.43 -20.05
C ILE A 468 -7.32 7.49 -19.87
N GLU A 469 -7.95 7.50 -18.69
CA GLU A 469 -9.17 6.74 -18.40
C GLU A 469 -10.29 7.65 -17.88
N ILE A 470 -11.37 7.77 -18.65
CA ILE A 470 -12.57 8.52 -18.29
C ILE A 470 -13.64 7.57 -17.73
N ASN A 471 -14.06 7.83 -16.49
CA ASN A 471 -15.09 7.08 -15.77
C ASN A 471 -16.43 7.85 -15.71
N ASP A 472 -17.49 7.27 -15.11
CA ASP A 472 -18.76 7.98 -14.95
C ASP A 472 -18.54 9.20 -14.02
N THR A 473 -18.71 10.40 -14.56
CA THR A 473 -18.50 11.69 -13.88
C THR A 473 -19.67 12.06 -12.96
N PHE A 474 -19.50 13.13 -12.16
CA PHE A 474 -20.67 13.83 -11.63
C PHE A 474 -21.31 14.64 -12.77
N ASP A 475 -22.58 14.36 -13.04
CA ASP A 475 -23.33 14.81 -14.23
C ASP A 475 -22.68 14.43 -15.58
N SER A 476 -23.41 14.69 -16.68
CA SER A 476 -23.12 14.22 -18.05
C SER A 476 -22.03 15.03 -18.75
N ASP A 477 -20.95 15.30 -18.03
CA ASP A 477 -20.28 16.59 -18.11
C ASP A 477 -19.00 16.64 -18.95
N LYS A 478 -18.48 17.87 -19.05
CA LYS A 478 -17.52 18.28 -20.08
C LYS A 478 -16.09 17.89 -19.72
N VAL A 479 -15.44 17.12 -20.59
CA VAL A 479 -13.97 17.03 -20.62
C VAL A 479 -13.46 17.76 -21.86
N GLU A 480 -12.58 18.74 -21.66
CA GLU A 480 -11.94 19.51 -22.73
C GLU A 480 -10.52 19.02 -23.00
N PHE A 481 -10.18 18.80 -24.26
CA PHE A 481 -8.84 18.43 -24.70
C PHE A 481 -8.23 19.53 -25.57
N LYS A 482 -6.98 19.91 -25.28
CA LYS A 482 -6.14 20.82 -26.06
C LYS A 482 -4.74 20.23 -26.26
N GLY A 483 -4.23 20.25 -27.50
CA GLY A 483 -2.89 19.72 -27.83
C GLY A 483 -2.91 18.26 -28.29
N VAL A 484 -1.76 17.60 -28.26
CA VAL A 484 -1.57 16.25 -28.82
C VAL A 484 -1.54 15.20 -27.70
N PHE A 485 -2.36 14.17 -27.84
CA PHE A 485 -2.46 13.04 -26.93
C PHE A 485 -2.02 11.77 -27.68
N ASP A 486 -0.78 11.32 -27.40
CA ASP A 486 -0.10 10.25 -28.12
C ASP A 486 -0.43 8.84 -27.62
N LYS A 487 -0.93 8.74 -26.38
CA LYS A 487 -1.36 7.49 -25.72
C LYS A 487 -2.89 7.28 -25.82
N PRO A 488 -3.39 6.06 -25.55
CA PRO A 488 -4.83 5.79 -25.63
C PRO A 488 -5.68 6.58 -24.63
N VAL A 489 -6.81 7.08 -25.10
CA VAL A 489 -7.89 7.66 -24.29
C VAL A 489 -9.02 6.62 -24.19
N THR A 490 -9.14 5.98 -23.03
CA THR A 490 -10.17 4.98 -22.73
C THR A 490 -11.38 5.64 -22.08
N ILE A 491 -12.57 5.39 -22.60
CA ILE A 491 -13.84 5.95 -22.13
C ILE A 491 -14.76 4.79 -21.72
N LYS A 492 -15.08 4.72 -20.43
CA LYS A 492 -15.96 3.69 -19.85
C LYS A 492 -17.40 4.18 -19.64
N SER A 493 -17.59 5.49 -19.73
CA SER A 493 -18.80 6.23 -19.36
C SER A 493 -19.59 6.80 -20.54
N GLU A 494 -20.73 7.42 -20.24
CA GLU A 494 -21.32 8.42 -21.14
C GLU A 494 -20.51 9.70 -20.96
N ALA A 495 -20.15 10.38 -22.06
CA ALA A 495 -19.22 11.51 -21.98
C ALA A 495 -19.46 12.54 -23.09
N ASN A 496 -19.52 13.82 -22.69
CA ASN A 496 -19.53 14.97 -23.58
C ASN A 496 -18.12 15.56 -23.67
N LEU A 497 -17.42 15.21 -24.73
CA LEU A 497 -16.01 15.52 -24.93
C LEU A 497 -15.88 16.70 -25.90
N ASN A 498 -14.97 17.64 -25.62
CA ASN A 498 -14.79 18.87 -26.40
C ASN A 498 -13.33 19.01 -26.86
N MET A 499 -13.11 18.99 -28.16
CA MET A 499 -11.80 19.16 -28.78
C MET A 499 -11.57 20.61 -29.16
N ILE A 500 -10.68 21.29 -28.45
CA ILE A 500 -10.27 22.66 -28.79
C ILE A 500 -9.49 22.63 -30.12
N SER A 501 -9.42 23.77 -30.82
CA SER A 501 -8.69 23.87 -32.10
C SER A 501 -7.22 23.47 -31.93
N GLY A 502 -6.73 22.60 -32.82
CA GLY A 502 -5.38 22.03 -32.77
C GLY A 502 -5.25 20.75 -31.95
N THR A 503 -6.35 20.20 -31.41
CA THR A 503 -6.33 18.94 -30.66
C THR A 503 -6.24 17.72 -31.56
N THR A 504 -5.34 16.80 -31.22
CA THR A 504 -5.19 15.49 -31.89
C THR A 504 -5.11 14.38 -30.84
N ILE A 505 -5.98 13.37 -30.94
CA ILE A 505 -5.98 12.20 -30.04
C ILE A 505 -5.69 10.94 -30.87
N TYR A 506 -4.58 10.26 -30.58
CA TYR A 506 -4.04 9.21 -31.46
C TYR A 506 -4.88 7.93 -31.47
N ASN A 507 -5.35 7.48 -30.30
CA ASN A 507 -6.19 6.30 -30.17
C ASN A 507 -7.28 6.54 -29.12
N VAL A 508 -8.53 6.23 -29.45
CA VAL A 508 -9.66 6.24 -28.52
C VAL A 508 -10.16 4.80 -28.34
N ILE A 509 -10.42 4.40 -27.10
CA ILE A 509 -10.99 3.09 -26.77
C ILE A 509 -12.33 3.32 -26.07
N LEU A 510 -13.42 2.82 -26.66
CA LEU A 510 -14.75 2.84 -26.04
C LEU A 510 -14.92 1.49 -25.34
N ASP A 511 -14.80 1.47 -24.01
CA ASP A 511 -14.87 0.25 -23.18
C ASP A 511 -16.03 0.31 -22.18
N SER A 512 -17.19 0.80 -22.63
CA SER A 512 -18.39 0.74 -21.82
C SER A 512 -19.02 -0.64 -21.90
N HIS A 513 -19.40 -1.19 -20.75
CA HIS A 513 -20.01 -2.52 -20.63
C HIS A 513 -21.54 -2.48 -20.78
N ALA A 514 -22.08 -1.35 -21.26
CA ALA A 514 -23.50 -1.01 -21.21
C ALA A 514 -24.00 -0.54 -22.58
N ILE A 515 -25.08 -1.17 -23.07
CA ILE A 515 -25.64 -0.96 -24.41
C ILE A 515 -26.22 0.44 -24.53
N ALA A 516 -26.05 1.06 -25.70
CA ALA A 516 -26.63 2.34 -26.10
C ALA A 516 -26.21 3.60 -25.30
N LYS A 517 -25.10 3.55 -24.52
CA LYS A 517 -24.45 4.80 -24.09
C LYS A 517 -24.04 5.64 -25.31
N LYS A 518 -24.05 6.97 -25.15
CA LYS A 518 -23.73 7.94 -26.20
C LYS A 518 -22.44 8.69 -25.86
N ILE A 519 -21.39 8.50 -26.66
CA ILE A 519 -20.15 9.28 -26.53
C ILE A 519 -20.17 10.35 -27.62
N LYS A 520 -20.12 11.62 -27.21
CA LYS A 520 -20.23 12.78 -28.10
C LYS A 520 -18.92 13.56 -28.13
N PHE A 521 -18.33 13.71 -29.30
CA PHE A 521 -17.17 14.57 -29.52
C PHE A 521 -17.58 15.86 -30.23
N ASN A 522 -17.23 17.00 -29.63
CA ASN A 522 -17.54 18.34 -30.10
C ASN A 522 -16.25 19.11 -30.42
N GLY A 523 -16.39 20.28 -31.03
CA GLY A 523 -15.26 21.18 -31.32
C GLY A 523 -14.66 20.95 -32.71
N THR A 524 -13.34 21.10 -32.83
CA THR A 524 -12.63 21.16 -34.13
C THR A 524 -11.27 20.43 -34.12
N GLY A 525 -11.18 19.31 -33.39
CA GLY A 525 -9.98 18.47 -33.34
C GLY A 525 -10.04 17.25 -34.27
N SER A 526 -9.02 16.39 -34.19
CA SER A 526 -8.90 15.18 -35.01
C SER A 526 -8.53 13.91 -34.23
N PHE A 527 -8.98 12.76 -34.72
CA PHE A 527 -8.63 11.44 -34.20
C PHE A 527 -7.74 10.64 -35.16
N GLY A 528 -6.86 9.83 -34.58
CA GLY A 528 -6.35 8.62 -35.23
C GLY A 528 -7.43 7.52 -35.21
N ASN A 529 -7.19 6.43 -34.50
CA ASN A 529 -8.09 5.26 -34.48
C ASN A 529 -9.13 5.33 -33.34
N VAL A 530 -10.26 4.66 -33.54
CA VAL A 530 -11.35 4.56 -32.53
C VAL A 530 -11.84 3.10 -32.45
N TYR A 531 -11.66 2.47 -31.29
CA TYR A 531 -11.98 1.05 -31.07
C TYR A 531 -13.17 0.89 -30.12
N ASN A 532 -14.32 0.40 -30.59
CA ASN A 532 -15.48 0.09 -29.74
C ASN A 532 -15.40 -1.35 -29.22
N LYS A 533 -14.66 -1.56 -28.12
CA LYS A 533 -14.22 -2.88 -27.62
C LYS A 533 -15.35 -3.89 -27.41
N ASN A 534 -16.55 -3.42 -27.08
CA ASN A 534 -17.69 -4.28 -26.73
C ASN A 534 -18.85 -4.19 -27.75
N ASN A 535 -18.72 -3.40 -28.83
CA ASN A 535 -19.81 -3.07 -29.78
C ASN A 535 -21.10 -2.50 -29.13
N THR A 536 -21.02 -1.97 -27.90
CA THR A 536 -22.15 -1.51 -27.09
C THR A 536 -22.45 -0.02 -27.22
N VAL A 537 -21.47 0.78 -27.63
CA VAL A 537 -21.52 2.25 -27.58
C VAL A 537 -21.95 2.85 -28.92
N SER A 538 -22.74 3.93 -28.85
CA SER A 538 -23.05 4.80 -29.98
C SER A 538 -22.16 6.05 -29.98
N LEU A 539 -21.61 6.40 -31.15
CA LEU A 539 -20.72 7.54 -31.33
C LEU A 539 -21.46 8.71 -31.99
N GLU A 540 -21.31 9.92 -31.48
CA GLU A 540 -21.75 11.17 -32.13
C GLU A 540 -20.55 12.08 -32.39
N LEU A 541 -20.31 12.43 -33.66
CA LEU A 541 -19.25 13.36 -34.06
C LEU A 541 -19.85 14.70 -34.50
N GLY A 542 -19.45 15.78 -33.82
CA GLY A 542 -19.83 17.14 -34.20
C GLY A 542 -19.25 17.53 -35.56
N ALA A 543 -19.96 18.39 -36.29
CA ALA A 543 -19.73 18.66 -37.72
C ALA A 543 -18.34 19.17 -38.15
N LYS A 544 -17.42 19.47 -37.22
CA LYS A 544 -16.04 19.91 -37.49
C LYS A 544 -14.97 19.00 -36.85
N VAL A 545 -15.38 17.87 -36.27
CA VAL A 545 -14.49 16.86 -35.68
C VAL A 545 -14.10 15.86 -36.76
N SER A 546 -12.80 15.65 -36.97
CA SER A 546 -12.28 14.79 -38.04
C SER A 546 -11.81 13.44 -37.51
N VAL A 547 -11.95 12.37 -38.31
CA VAL A 547 -11.33 11.07 -38.03
C VAL A 547 -10.43 10.67 -39.21
N CYS A 548 -9.18 10.35 -38.91
CA CYS A 548 -8.12 10.08 -39.88
C CYS A 548 -7.59 8.63 -39.83
N GLY A 549 -7.85 7.89 -38.75
CA GLY A 549 -7.55 6.47 -38.60
C GLY A 549 -8.81 5.60 -38.49
N VAL A 550 -8.64 4.29 -38.37
CA VAL A 550 -9.75 3.31 -38.50
C VAL A 550 -10.74 3.43 -37.34
N ILE A 551 -12.04 3.31 -37.64
CA ILE A 551 -13.08 3.10 -36.63
C ILE A 551 -13.55 1.65 -36.69
N GLU A 552 -13.52 0.94 -35.57
CA GLU A 552 -13.95 -0.46 -35.47
C GLU A 552 -15.11 -0.62 -34.46
N GLY A 553 -16.07 -1.48 -34.77
CA GLY A 553 -17.13 -1.91 -33.85
C GLY A 553 -18.33 -0.97 -33.68
N LEU A 554 -18.63 -0.08 -34.63
CA LEU A 554 -19.75 0.87 -34.50
C LEU A 554 -21.14 0.21 -34.44
N LEU A 555 -22.00 0.76 -33.59
CA LEU A 555 -23.45 0.50 -33.65
C LEU A 555 -24.11 1.26 -34.81
N LYS A 556 -25.15 0.65 -35.40
CA LYS A 556 -25.95 1.17 -36.52
C LYS A 556 -26.62 2.53 -36.28
N ASN A 557 -26.71 3.00 -35.04
CA ASN A 557 -27.29 4.28 -34.65
C ASN A 557 -26.25 5.37 -34.34
N SER A 558 -24.96 5.13 -34.65
CA SER A 558 -23.90 6.15 -34.50
C SER A 558 -24.06 7.24 -35.57
N ILE A 559 -24.05 8.50 -35.14
CA ILE A 559 -24.18 9.68 -36.03
C ILE A 559 -22.80 10.22 -36.33
N ILE A 560 -22.34 9.98 -37.56
CA ILE A 560 -21.08 10.52 -38.08
C ILE A 560 -21.39 11.61 -39.10
N SER A 561 -20.77 12.78 -38.94
CA SER A 561 -20.80 13.85 -39.94
C SER A 561 -19.97 13.50 -41.18
N ASP A 562 -20.28 14.10 -42.33
CA ASP A 562 -19.66 13.83 -43.65
C ASP A 562 -18.14 14.12 -43.76
N ASN A 563 -17.50 14.59 -42.69
CA ASN A 563 -16.07 14.91 -42.61
C ASN A 563 -15.15 13.70 -42.28
N ILE A 564 -15.57 12.47 -42.62
CA ILE A 564 -14.61 11.34 -42.75
C ILE A 564 -13.78 11.56 -44.02
N ASN A 565 -12.46 11.52 -43.88
CA ASN A 565 -11.56 11.62 -45.02
C ASN A 565 -11.71 10.37 -45.92
N ASN A 566 -11.81 10.57 -47.25
CA ASN A 566 -12.40 9.62 -48.21
C ASN A 566 -11.47 8.44 -48.61
N LYS A 567 -10.82 7.80 -47.63
CA LYS A 567 -9.92 6.63 -47.78
C LYS A 567 -10.18 5.52 -46.74
N MET A 568 -11.35 5.54 -46.10
CA MET A 568 -11.70 4.63 -45.00
C MET A 568 -12.64 3.52 -45.45
N GLN A 569 -12.26 2.25 -45.25
CA GLN A 569 -13.17 1.12 -45.43
C GLN A 569 -14.12 1.02 -44.22
N GLN A 570 -15.40 1.36 -44.39
CA GLN A 570 -16.43 0.97 -43.42
C GLN A 570 -16.62 -0.55 -43.48
N LYS A 571 -16.08 -1.27 -42.49
CA LYS A 571 -16.22 -2.73 -42.37
C LYS A 571 -17.48 -3.11 -41.58
N ASN A 572 -18.62 -2.51 -41.96
CA ASN A 572 -19.90 -2.74 -41.31
C ASN A 572 -20.39 -4.18 -41.51
N THR A 573 -20.79 -4.84 -40.42
CA THR A 573 -21.50 -6.12 -40.46
C THR A 573 -23.02 -5.93 -40.40
N ASN A 574 -23.73 -6.76 -41.17
CA ASN A 574 -25.18 -6.95 -41.22
C ASN A 574 -26.00 -5.80 -41.85
N GLU A 575 -26.72 -6.15 -42.92
CA GLU A 575 -27.49 -5.30 -43.83
C GLU A 575 -28.62 -4.48 -43.16
N PHE A 576 -29.10 -3.43 -43.82
CA PHE A 576 -30.50 -3.30 -44.23
C PHE A 576 -30.62 -2.25 -45.36
N SER A 577 -31.78 -2.18 -46.02
CA SER A 577 -31.94 -1.66 -47.38
C SER A 577 -32.77 -0.37 -47.51
N SER A 578 -32.68 0.23 -48.70
CA SER A 578 -33.57 1.26 -49.28
C SER A 578 -33.56 2.70 -48.71
N LEU A 579 -33.03 3.63 -49.52
CA LEU A 579 -33.65 4.93 -49.76
C LEU A 579 -33.38 5.37 -51.23
N TYR A 580 -33.97 6.49 -51.67
CA TYR A 580 -34.36 6.80 -53.07
C TYR A 580 -33.50 7.91 -53.74
N ILE A 581 -33.92 8.46 -54.91
CA ILE A 581 -33.42 9.67 -55.64
C ILE A 581 -32.34 9.34 -56.75
N PRO A 582 -32.33 9.92 -57.98
CA PRO A 582 -33.14 9.47 -59.14
C PRO A 582 -32.36 9.34 -60.49
N GLU A 583 -32.98 9.63 -61.64
CA GLU A 583 -32.59 9.32 -63.04
C GLU A 583 -31.53 10.22 -63.76
N LYS A 584 -30.98 9.67 -64.87
CA LYS A 584 -30.31 10.29 -66.07
C LYS A 584 -28.85 10.77 -65.90
N VAL A 585 -27.97 10.75 -66.92
CA VAL A 585 -28.14 10.76 -68.41
C VAL A 585 -27.37 9.60 -69.12
N ARG A 586 -27.60 9.41 -70.44
CA ARG A 586 -26.94 8.49 -71.42
C ARG A 586 -25.46 8.86 -71.71
N ASP A 587 -24.62 8.18 -72.50
CA ASP A 587 -24.73 7.15 -73.59
C ASP A 587 -23.77 5.96 -73.35
N GLY A 588 -23.75 4.84 -74.10
CA GLY A 588 -24.59 4.34 -75.21
C GLY A 588 -23.80 3.35 -76.12
N GLY A 589 -24.40 2.23 -76.53
CA GLY A 589 -23.79 1.29 -77.51
C GLY A 589 -24.09 -0.20 -77.30
N SER A 590 -24.75 -0.83 -78.28
CA SER A 590 -24.74 -2.30 -78.49
C SER A 590 -23.65 -2.66 -79.52
N SER A 591 -23.28 -3.91 -79.83
CA SER A 591 -23.82 -5.26 -79.54
C SER A 591 -22.69 -6.30 -79.74
N GLY A 592 -22.77 -7.49 -79.11
CA GLY A 592 -21.81 -8.57 -79.40
C GLY A 592 -22.05 -9.87 -78.63
N GLY A 593 -23.09 -10.63 -79.01
CA GLY A 593 -23.38 -11.92 -78.38
C GLY A 593 -22.45 -13.03 -78.89
N SER A 594 -21.69 -13.65 -77.98
CA SER A 594 -20.94 -14.89 -78.23
C SER A 594 -21.15 -15.84 -77.06
N SER A 595 -21.48 -17.10 -77.36
CA SER A 595 -21.84 -18.09 -76.34
C SER A 595 -20.60 -18.67 -75.65
N SER A 596 -20.19 -18.06 -74.54
CA SER A 596 -19.19 -18.61 -73.62
C SER A 596 -19.83 -19.01 -72.29
N SER A 597 -19.50 -20.19 -71.77
CA SER A 597 -19.92 -20.61 -70.43
C SER A 597 -19.42 -19.64 -69.36
N SER A 598 -20.34 -19.13 -68.55
CA SER A 598 -20.05 -18.14 -67.50
C SER A 598 -19.45 -18.79 -66.26
N TYR A 599 -18.14 -19.00 -66.28
CA TYR A 599 -17.36 -19.38 -65.08
C TYR A 599 -17.46 -18.29 -64.02
N LEU A 600 -17.62 -18.68 -62.75
CA LEU A 600 -17.51 -17.74 -61.62
C LEU A 600 -16.05 -17.31 -61.45
N THR A 601 -15.80 -16.06 -61.06
CA THR A 601 -14.42 -15.59 -60.83
C THR A 601 -14.14 -15.30 -59.36
N VAL A 602 -12.91 -15.57 -58.92
CA VAL A 602 -12.47 -15.24 -57.55
C VAL A 602 -12.41 -13.72 -57.39
N SER A 603 -13.08 -13.18 -56.36
CA SER A 603 -13.10 -11.73 -56.05
C SER A 603 -12.14 -11.36 -54.91
N SER A 604 -12.01 -12.22 -53.89
CA SER A 604 -11.03 -12.05 -52.80
C SER A 604 -10.82 -13.36 -52.03
N ALA A 605 -9.65 -13.55 -51.42
CA ALA A 605 -9.40 -14.58 -50.42
C ALA A 605 -9.33 -13.98 -49.01
N ILE A 606 -9.80 -14.71 -48.00
CA ILE A 606 -9.84 -14.28 -46.60
C ILE A 606 -8.99 -15.25 -45.75
N VAL A 607 -7.99 -14.69 -45.07
CA VAL A 607 -7.09 -15.37 -44.12
C VAL A 607 -6.80 -14.40 -42.96
N SER A 608 -6.45 -14.93 -41.79
CA SER A 608 -6.06 -14.17 -40.60
C SER A 608 -4.55 -14.28 -40.35
N ASP A 609 -3.94 -13.24 -39.81
CA ASP A 609 -2.52 -13.24 -39.42
C ASP A 609 -2.25 -14.19 -38.22
N ILE A 610 -1.02 -14.69 -38.12
CA ILE A 610 -0.55 -15.67 -37.11
C ILE A 610 0.58 -15.05 -36.28
N ASN A 611 0.60 -15.30 -34.97
CA ASN A 611 1.71 -14.93 -34.08
C ASN A 611 2.45 -16.21 -33.63
N VAL A 612 3.78 -16.21 -33.64
CA VAL A 612 4.63 -17.36 -33.28
C VAL A 612 5.78 -16.96 -32.36
N ALA A 613 6.32 -17.93 -31.62
CA ALA A 613 7.44 -17.71 -30.72
C ALA A 613 8.76 -17.50 -31.47
N ASN A 614 9.74 -16.87 -30.81
CA ASN A 614 11.11 -16.89 -31.31
C ASN A 614 11.63 -18.34 -31.26
N GLY A 615 12.14 -18.83 -32.38
CA GLY A 615 12.56 -20.21 -32.60
C GLY A 615 11.56 -21.10 -33.36
N THR A 616 10.30 -20.69 -33.56
CA THR A 616 9.32 -21.52 -34.30
C THR A 616 9.77 -21.75 -35.74
N ILE A 617 9.92 -23.01 -36.15
CA ILE A 617 10.33 -23.38 -37.52
C ILE A 617 9.17 -23.30 -38.52
N LEU A 618 9.50 -23.21 -39.82
CA LEU A 618 8.55 -22.92 -40.91
C LEU A 618 7.34 -23.87 -40.97
N ASN A 619 7.53 -25.16 -40.68
CA ASN A 619 6.46 -26.15 -40.71
C ASN A 619 5.46 -25.97 -39.54
N ASP A 620 5.95 -25.47 -38.40
CA ASP A 620 5.23 -25.43 -37.12
C ASP A 620 4.38 -24.14 -36.99
N ILE A 621 4.43 -23.26 -37.99
CA ILE A 621 3.58 -22.05 -38.06
C ILE A 621 2.09 -22.40 -38.18
N GLY A 622 1.75 -23.57 -38.74
CA GLY A 622 0.36 -23.97 -38.96
C GLY A 622 -0.33 -23.23 -40.12
N LEU A 623 0.41 -22.94 -41.20
CA LEU A 623 -0.13 -22.29 -42.41
C LEU A 623 -1.34 -23.09 -42.95
N PRO A 624 -2.54 -22.48 -43.14
CA PRO A 624 -3.74 -23.23 -43.47
C PRO A 624 -3.70 -23.78 -44.90
N SER A 625 -4.05 -25.06 -45.09
CA SER A 625 -4.03 -25.75 -46.39
C SER A 625 -5.20 -25.39 -47.32
N THR A 626 -6.25 -24.77 -46.78
CA THR A 626 -7.37 -24.20 -47.55
C THR A 626 -7.72 -22.81 -47.03
N VAL A 627 -8.29 -21.97 -47.90
CA VAL A 627 -8.72 -20.60 -47.58
C VAL A 627 -10.15 -20.38 -48.06
N SER A 628 -10.88 -19.48 -47.39
CA SER A 628 -12.20 -19.06 -47.86
C SER A 628 -12.06 -18.02 -48.97
N ILE A 629 -12.69 -18.27 -50.11
CA ILE A 629 -12.73 -17.36 -51.24
C ILE A 629 -14.15 -16.86 -51.49
N ASN A 630 -14.26 -15.56 -51.77
CA ASN A 630 -15.46 -14.94 -52.32
C ASN A 630 -15.44 -15.12 -53.85
N LEU A 631 -16.63 -15.34 -54.43
CA LEU A 631 -16.85 -15.44 -55.88
C LEU A 631 -17.59 -14.21 -56.42
N SER A 632 -17.59 -14.05 -57.74
CA SER A 632 -18.20 -12.92 -58.47
C SER A 632 -19.72 -12.80 -58.37
N ASN A 633 -20.39 -13.82 -57.84
CA ASN A 633 -21.82 -13.84 -57.52
C ASN A 633 -22.09 -13.62 -56.01
N ASN A 634 -21.10 -13.13 -55.26
CA ASN A 634 -21.12 -12.93 -53.80
C ASN A 634 -21.27 -14.21 -52.95
N THR A 635 -21.19 -15.41 -53.54
CA THR A 635 -21.13 -16.66 -52.77
C THR A 635 -19.71 -16.93 -52.25
N LYS A 636 -19.60 -17.76 -51.20
CA LYS A 636 -18.34 -18.22 -50.62
C LYS A 636 -18.13 -19.70 -50.89
N THR A 637 -16.87 -20.08 -51.12
CA THR A 637 -16.43 -21.48 -51.13
C THR A 637 -15.05 -21.60 -50.50
N THR A 638 -14.59 -22.80 -50.20
CA THR A 638 -13.19 -23.08 -49.87
C THR A 638 -12.39 -23.35 -51.15
N ALA A 639 -11.11 -23.03 -51.12
CA ALA A 639 -10.15 -23.39 -52.15
C ALA A 639 -8.83 -23.83 -51.51
N ALA A 640 -8.14 -24.80 -52.12
CA ALA A 640 -6.83 -25.21 -51.64
C ALA A 640 -5.79 -24.11 -51.94
N VAL A 641 -4.84 -23.94 -51.02
CA VAL A 641 -3.79 -22.93 -51.14
C VAL A 641 -2.40 -23.56 -51.02
N THR A 642 -1.43 -22.99 -51.71
CA THR A 642 -0.01 -23.33 -51.57
C THR A 642 0.77 -22.06 -51.28
N TRP A 643 1.36 -21.98 -50.09
CA TRP A 643 2.09 -20.80 -49.59
C TRP A 643 3.53 -20.76 -50.13
N ASP A 644 4.09 -19.56 -50.20
CA ASP A 644 5.53 -19.34 -50.36
C ASP A 644 6.28 -19.48 -49.02
N GLY A 645 7.59 -19.22 -49.02
CA GLY A 645 8.43 -19.23 -47.81
C GLY A 645 8.42 -17.91 -47.02
N GLY A 646 7.44 -17.03 -47.25
CA GLY A 646 7.40 -15.68 -46.69
C GLY A 646 8.29 -14.67 -47.42
N THR A 647 7.92 -13.39 -47.31
CA THR A 647 8.74 -12.23 -47.71
C THR A 647 8.89 -11.26 -46.52
N PRO A 648 10.12 -10.97 -46.04
CA PRO A 648 11.38 -11.66 -46.38
C PRO A 648 11.29 -13.16 -46.08
N ALA A 649 12.25 -13.96 -46.56
CA ALA A 649 12.26 -15.41 -46.30
C ALA A 649 12.18 -15.69 -44.79
N TYR A 650 11.29 -16.59 -44.39
CA TYR A 650 10.95 -16.81 -42.99
C TYR A 650 12.14 -17.32 -42.17
N ASP A 651 12.44 -16.61 -41.07
CA ASP A 651 13.47 -16.95 -40.12
C ASP A 651 12.92 -16.83 -38.70
N GLY A 652 12.54 -17.98 -38.11
CA GLY A 652 11.98 -18.05 -36.76
C GLY A 652 12.91 -17.50 -35.67
N THR A 653 14.21 -17.36 -35.91
CA THR A 653 15.15 -16.78 -34.93
C THR A 653 15.13 -15.25 -34.91
N LYS A 654 14.68 -14.61 -36.01
CA LYS A 654 14.65 -13.15 -36.14
C LYS A 654 13.24 -12.62 -35.88
N ALA A 655 13.11 -11.83 -34.82
CA ALA A 655 11.89 -11.12 -34.47
C ALA A 655 11.44 -10.18 -35.60
N GLY A 656 10.15 -10.22 -35.98
CA GLY A 656 9.63 -9.44 -37.09
C GLY A 656 8.38 -10.02 -37.74
N GLY A 657 7.83 -9.29 -38.72
CA GLY A 657 6.68 -9.70 -39.50
C GLY A 657 7.07 -10.22 -40.88
N TYR A 658 6.67 -11.45 -41.19
CA TYR A 658 6.93 -12.16 -42.44
C TYR A 658 5.64 -12.28 -43.24
N THR A 659 5.60 -11.79 -44.48
CA THR A 659 4.37 -11.81 -45.31
C THR A 659 4.38 -13.03 -46.22
N PHE A 660 3.49 -13.98 -45.96
CA PHE A 660 3.27 -15.19 -46.76
C PHE A 660 2.25 -14.94 -47.87
N THR A 661 2.53 -15.46 -49.06
CA THR A 661 1.68 -15.33 -50.25
C THR A 661 1.21 -16.70 -50.74
N GLY A 662 -0.10 -16.93 -50.70
CA GLY A 662 -0.72 -18.19 -51.06
C GLY A 662 -1.27 -18.21 -52.48
N THR A 663 -0.80 -19.15 -53.29
CA THR A 663 -1.35 -19.43 -54.63
C THR A 663 -2.60 -20.29 -54.51
N ILE A 664 -3.72 -19.83 -55.07
CA ILE A 664 -5.04 -20.45 -54.89
C ILE A 664 -5.34 -21.44 -56.03
N LYS A 665 -5.56 -22.71 -55.71
CA LYS A 665 -6.07 -23.72 -56.64
C LYS A 665 -7.60 -23.67 -56.65
N VAL A 666 -8.17 -23.08 -57.69
CA VAL A 666 -9.62 -22.87 -57.82
C VAL A 666 -10.40 -24.19 -57.99
N PRO A 667 -11.63 -24.29 -57.42
CA PRO A 667 -12.55 -25.38 -57.70
C PRO A 667 -13.00 -25.44 -59.18
N GLU A 668 -13.58 -26.57 -59.57
CA GLU A 668 -14.20 -26.74 -60.88
C GLU A 668 -15.34 -25.73 -61.10
N GLY A 669 -15.45 -25.19 -62.33
CA GLY A 669 -16.38 -24.10 -62.65
C GLY A 669 -15.93 -22.68 -62.23
N VAL A 670 -14.83 -22.54 -61.48
CA VAL A 670 -14.27 -21.24 -61.04
C VAL A 670 -12.99 -20.88 -61.81
N LYS A 671 -12.77 -19.59 -62.07
CA LYS A 671 -11.53 -19.05 -62.67
C LYS A 671 -10.92 -17.94 -61.83
N ASN A 672 -9.60 -17.98 -61.59
CA ASN A 672 -8.87 -16.89 -60.93
C ASN A 672 -8.32 -15.88 -61.96
N THR A 673 -9.20 -15.24 -62.73
CA THR A 673 -8.82 -14.34 -63.84
C THR A 673 -7.97 -13.16 -63.39
N ASN A 674 -8.15 -12.71 -62.14
CA ASN A 674 -7.51 -11.53 -61.59
C ASN A 674 -6.23 -11.88 -60.80
N ASN A 675 -5.78 -13.14 -60.84
CA ASN A 675 -4.62 -13.66 -60.11
C ASN A 675 -4.65 -13.33 -58.59
N VAL A 676 -5.84 -13.43 -58.00
CA VAL A 676 -6.07 -13.23 -56.56
C VAL A 676 -5.24 -14.24 -55.79
N LYS A 677 -4.42 -13.75 -54.85
CA LYS A 677 -3.65 -14.57 -53.93
C LYS A 677 -4.22 -14.46 -52.52
N ALA A 678 -4.01 -15.49 -51.71
CA ALA A 678 -4.11 -15.34 -50.27
C ALA A 678 -2.88 -14.59 -49.75
N ILE A 679 -3.05 -13.75 -48.73
CA ILE A 679 -1.97 -13.03 -48.06
C ILE A 679 -2.20 -13.16 -46.57
N MET A 680 -1.13 -13.45 -45.83
CA MET A 680 -1.15 -13.67 -44.38
C MET A 680 0.20 -13.24 -43.81
N LYS A 681 0.21 -12.58 -42.65
CA LYS A 681 1.46 -12.30 -41.92
C LYS A 681 1.67 -13.31 -40.81
N VAL A 682 2.94 -13.65 -40.61
CA VAL A 682 3.42 -14.41 -39.45
C VAL A 682 4.34 -13.47 -38.67
N ILE A 683 4.04 -13.26 -37.39
CA ILE A 683 4.80 -12.35 -36.52
C ILE A 683 5.60 -13.19 -35.52
N VAL A 684 6.93 -13.16 -35.66
CA VAL A 684 7.88 -13.83 -34.77
C VAL A 684 8.20 -12.91 -33.59
N GLY A 685 8.05 -13.42 -32.37
CA GLY A 685 8.38 -12.71 -31.13
C GLY A 685 9.87 -12.36 -30.96
N ALA A 686 10.16 -11.46 -30.01
CA ALA A 686 11.52 -11.18 -29.57
C ALA A 686 12.14 -12.41 -28.88
N PRO A 687 13.46 -12.65 -28.99
CA PRO A 687 14.14 -13.64 -28.18
C PRO A 687 14.06 -13.23 -26.70
N VAL A 688 13.71 -14.18 -25.83
CA VAL A 688 13.62 -13.95 -24.38
C VAL A 688 15.00 -14.16 -23.77
N LEU A 689 15.63 -13.06 -23.34
CA LEU A 689 16.87 -13.10 -22.55
C LEU A 689 16.55 -13.48 -21.09
N SER A 690 17.47 -14.19 -20.43
CA SER A 690 17.34 -14.40 -18.99
C SER A 690 17.62 -13.10 -18.23
N ASN A 691 16.76 -12.80 -17.25
CA ASN A 691 16.91 -11.70 -16.30
C ASN A 691 17.23 -12.20 -14.88
N GLU A 692 17.51 -13.49 -14.70
CA GLU A 692 17.94 -14.08 -13.43
C GLU A 692 19.39 -13.68 -13.13
N LYS A 693 19.59 -12.93 -12.04
CA LYS A 693 20.83 -12.25 -11.66
C LYS A 693 21.21 -12.55 -10.21
N SER A 694 21.10 -13.82 -9.81
CA SER A 694 21.08 -14.19 -8.40
C SER A 694 22.09 -15.28 -8.08
N ILE A 695 22.59 -15.24 -6.85
CA ILE A 695 23.40 -16.33 -6.28
C ILE A 695 22.46 -17.50 -5.96
N ILE A 696 22.75 -18.69 -6.50
CA ILE A 696 22.02 -19.93 -6.21
C ILE A 696 22.51 -20.52 -4.89
N SER A 697 23.82 -20.51 -4.67
CA SER A 697 24.46 -21.11 -3.49
C SER A 697 25.88 -20.57 -3.28
N THR A 698 26.35 -20.61 -2.04
CA THR A 698 27.76 -20.43 -1.67
C THR A 698 28.25 -21.63 -0.85
N ASN A 699 29.55 -21.93 -0.89
CA ASN A 699 30.20 -22.85 0.05
C ASN A 699 30.99 -22.11 1.17
N ILE A 700 31.02 -20.78 1.14
CA ILE A 700 31.64 -19.90 2.15
C ILE A 700 30.56 -18.96 2.71
N GLY A 701 30.35 -19.03 4.02
CA GLY A 701 29.23 -18.36 4.69
C GLY A 701 27.86 -18.99 4.36
N LYS A 702 26.79 -18.27 4.67
CA LYS A 702 25.39 -18.62 4.35
C LYS A 702 24.76 -17.54 3.49
N LEU A 703 24.19 -17.96 2.36
CA LEU A 703 23.38 -17.08 1.52
C LEU A 703 22.06 -16.72 2.22
N SER A 704 21.74 -15.43 2.20
CA SER A 704 20.44 -14.84 2.51
C SER A 704 20.02 -13.94 1.33
N GLU A 705 18.76 -13.49 1.30
CA GLU A 705 18.12 -12.93 0.10
C GLU A 705 18.96 -11.92 -0.70
N GLU A 706 19.67 -11.00 -0.03
CA GLU A 706 20.61 -10.04 -0.64
C GLU A 706 21.99 -9.97 0.06
N ASN A 707 22.35 -10.95 0.90
CA ASN A 707 23.64 -10.92 1.62
C ASN A 707 24.27 -12.30 1.79
N ILE A 708 25.60 -12.38 1.77
CA ILE A 708 26.32 -13.55 2.29
C ILE A 708 26.73 -13.26 3.74
N THR A 709 26.12 -14.02 4.65
CA THR A 709 26.32 -13.96 6.10
C THR A 709 27.31 -15.03 6.56
N GLU A 710 27.76 -14.97 7.81
CA GLU A 710 28.66 -16.00 8.40
C GLU A 710 29.96 -16.25 7.62
N VAL A 711 30.45 -15.27 6.85
CA VAL A 711 31.75 -15.37 6.19
C VAL A 711 32.84 -15.38 7.29
N PRO A 712 33.74 -16.38 7.34
CA PRO A 712 34.80 -16.41 8.35
C PRO A 712 35.77 -15.24 8.18
N ALA A 713 36.16 -14.60 9.29
CA ALA A 713 37.20 -13.58 9.29
C ALA A 713 38.53 -14.15 8.73
N GLY A 714 39.20 -13.39 7.84
CA GLY A 714 40.39 -13.86 7.11
C GLY A 714 40.10 -14.68 5.83
N THR A 715 38.84 -14.73 5.37
CA THR A 715 38.50 -15.25 4.04
C THR A 715 39.13 -14.37 2.96
N LYS A 716 39.77 -14.97 1.94
CA LYS A 716 40.34 -14.24 0.77
C LYS A 716 39.30 -14.02 -0.33
N VAL A 717 39.39 -12.88 -1.03
CA VAL A 717 38.45 -12.49 -2.11
C VAL A 717 38.38 -13.56 -3.21
N SER A 718 39.52 -14.09 -3.64
CA SER A 718 39.61 -15.16 -4.65
C SER A 718 38.96 -16.47 -4.19
N ALA A 719 39.10 -16.83 -2.91
CA ALA A 719 38.43 -17.99 -2.32
C ALA A 719 36.91 -17.80 -2.25
N LEU A 720 36.44 -16.62 -1.83
CA LEU A 720 35.02 -16.28 -1.80
C LEU A 720 34.41 -16.38 -3.21
N LYS A 721 35.02 -15.75 -4.21
CA LYS A 721 34.54 -15.76 -5.61
C LYS A 721 34.44 -17.18 -6.18
N ALA A 722 35.45 -18.01 -5.93
CA ALA A 722 35.45 -19.43 -6.34
C ALA A 722 34.42 -20.29 -5.58
N GLY A 723 33.88 -19.79 -4.46
CA GLY A 723 32.85 -20.45 -3.67
C GLY A 723 31.41 -20.16 -4.10
N LEU A 724 31.19 -19.19 -5.01
CA LEU A 724 29.85 -18.78 -5.45
C LEU A 724 29.37 -19.59 -6.66
N LYS A 725 28.06 -19.85 -6.69
CA LYS A 725 27.35 -20.34 -7.87
C LYS A 725 26.15 -19.44 -8.14
N VAL A 726 26.00 -18.97 -9.38
CA VAL A 726 24.94 -18.03 -9.81
C VAL A 726 24.01 -18.64 -10.86
N SER A 727 22.93 -17.93 -11.17
CA SER A 727 21.98 -18.24 -12.26
C SER A 727 22.68 -18.51 -13.59
N ASP A 728 22.09 -19.39 -14.41
CA ASP A 728 22.72 -19.85 -15.65
C ASP A 728 23.03 -18.66 -16.58
N LYS A 729 24.30 -18.61 -17.01
CA LYS A 729 24.93 -17.56 -17.83
C LYS A 729 25.06 -16.16 -17.18
N ALA A 730 24.75 -15.98 -15.90
CA ALA A 730 25.07 -14.73 -15.19
C ALA A 730 26.59 -14.60 -14.92
N SER A 731 27.11 -13.37 -14.88
CA SER A 731 28.50 -13.06 -14.52
C SER A 731 28.63 -12.51 -13.11
N VAL A 732 29.83 -12.60 -12.51
CA VAL A 732 30.09 -12.20 -11.12
C VAL A 732 31.37 -11.36 -11.00
N GLU A 733 31.24 -10.21 -10.32
CA GLU A 733 32.32 -9.30 -9.96
C GLU A 733 32.31 -9.06 -8.44
N ILE A 734 33.45 -8.68 -7.87
CA ILE A 734 33.55 -8.22 -6.47
C ILE A 734 34.11 -6.80 -6.48
N LEU A 735 33.43 -5.90 -5.79
CA LEU A 735 33.65 -4.46 -5.85
C LEU A 735 34.18 -3.91 -4.51
N THR A 736 35.02 -2.89 -4.60
CA THR A 736 35.50 -2.11 -3.46
C THR A 736 34.41 -1.25 -2.82
N SER A 737 34.71 -0.64 -1.67
CA SER A 737 33.80 0.04 -0.74
C SER A 737 33.02 1.28 -1.22
N ALA A 738 33.08 1.57 -2.52
CA ALA A 738 32.28 2.58 -3.20
C ALA A 738 31.64 2.08 -4.51
N GLY A 739 31.56 0.75 -4.71
CA GLY A 739 30.97 0.12 -5.92
C GLY A 739 31.67 0.49 -7.23
N SER A 740 32.88 1.05 -7.17
CA SER A 740 33.49 1.84 -8.26
C SER A 740 34.64 1.13 -8.98
N THR A 741 35.23 0.08 -8.40
CA THR A 741 36.30 -0.72 -9.02
C THR A 741 36.15 -2.19 -8.68
N VAL A 742 36.42 -3.05 -9.67
CA VAL A 742 36.51 -4.51 -9.51
C VAL A 742 37.84 -4.87 -8.83
N VAL A 743 37.79 -5.79 -7.86
CA VAL A 743 38.99 -6.39 -7.25
C VAL A 743 39.47 -7.53 -8.16
N GLU A 744 40.73 -7.50 -8.59
CA GLU A 744 41.29 -8.52 -9.47
C GLU A 744 41.61 -9.84 -8.74
N ASP A 745 41.32 -10.97 -9.39
CA ASP A 745 41.40 -12.32 -8.80
C ASP A 745 42.83 -12.78 -8.42
N GLN A 746 43.85 -11.97 -8.73
CA GLN A 746 45.25 -12.20 -8.39
C GLN A 746 45.64 -11.71 -6.99
N GLU A 747 44.88 -10.80 -6.38
CA GLU A 747 45.28 -10.19 -5.11
C GLU A 747 44.90 -11.04 -3.88
N ASN A 748 45.86 -11.23 -2.96
CA ASN A 748 45.68 -11.98 -1.70
C ASN A 748 44.95 -11.16 -0.62
N VAL A 749 43.98 -10.33 -1.03
CA VAL A 749 43.20 -9.41 -0.19
C VAL A 749 42.20 -10.18 0.66
N ASP A 750 42.12 -9.81 1.93
CA ASP A 750 41.07 -10.28 2.85
C ASP A 750 39.75 -9.60 2.53
N VAL A 751 38.68 -10.39 2.54
CA VAL A 751 37.30 -9.90 2.41
C VAL A 751 36.99 -8.99 3.58
N ALA A 752 36.52 -7.77 3.27
CA ALA A 752 36.12 -6.78 4.25
C ALA A 752 34.60 -6.53 4.23
N SER A 753 34.06 -6.04 5.35
CA SER A 753 32.64 -5.77 5.60
C SER A 753 31.95 -4.83 4.60
N GLU A 754 32.75 -4.01 3.93
CA GLU A 754 32.35 -2.95 3.02
C GLU A 754 32.47 -3.36 1.53
N MET A 755 32.87 -4.59 1.23
CA MET A 755 32.91 -5.12 -0.13
C MET A 755 31.54 -5.65 -0.57
N VAL A 756 31.28 -5.56 -1.88
CA VAL A 756 29.99 -5.92 -2.50
C VAL A 756 30.23 -6.93 -3.62
N ILE A 757 29.40 -7.98 -3.71
CA ILE A 757 29.39 -8.94 -4.82
C ILE A 757 28.33 -8.49 -5.81
N LYS A 758 28.69 -8.32 -7.08
CA LYS A 758 27.76 -7.93 -8.14
C LYS A 758 27.50 -9.09 -9.09
N VAL A 759 26.24 -9.41 -9.32
CA VAL A 759 25.79 -10.44 -10.27
C VAL A 759 25.04 -9.78 -11.42
N THR A 760 25.36 -10.13 -12.68
CA THR A 760 24.76 -9.50 -13.89
C THR A 760 24.21 -10.57 -14.84
N ALA A 761 22.99 -10.38 -15.35
CA ALA A 761 22.30 -11.32 -16.26
C ALA A 761 22.53 -11.00 -17.76
N GLU A 762 22.06 -11.89 -18.66
CA GLU A 762 22.15 -11.72 -20.12
C GLU A 762 21.46 -10.44 -20.63
N ASP A 763 20.42 -9.95 -19.96
CA ASP A 763 19.74 -8.69 -20.29
C ASP A 763 20.49 -7.42 -19.85
N GLY A 764 21.65 -7.58 -19.20
CA GLY A 764 22.47 -6.49 -18.66
C GLY A 764 21.98 -5.91 -17.33
N SER A 765 20.90 -6.44 -16.75
CA SER A 765 20.47 -6.07 -15.40
C SER A 765 21.33 -6.75 -14.34
N SER A 766 21.58 -6.06 -13.21
CA SER A 766 22.46 -6.55 -12.14
C SER A 766 21.84 -6.39 -10.75
N GLN A 767 22.28 -7.23 -9.81
CA GLN A 767 21.95 -7.18 -8.39
C GLN A 767 23.24 -7.24 -7.57
N ASP A 768 23.29 -6.40 -6.54
CA ASP A 768 24.43 -6.26 -5.65
C ASP A 768 24.10 -6.96 -4.31
N TYR A 769 25.07 -7.69 -3.76
CA TYR A 769 24.96 -8.49 -2.53
C TYR A 769 26.02 -8.04 -1.52
N SER A 770 25.63 -7.79 -0.26
CA SER A 770 26.58 -7.37 0.78
C SER A 770 27.22 -8.57 1.48
N ILE A 771 28.40 -8.36 2.10
CA ILE A 771 29.12 -9.40 2.83
C ILE A 771 29.13 -9.10 4.33
N ILE A 772 28.72 -10.06 5.15
CA ILE A 772 28.69 -9.96 6.62
C ILE A 772 29.59 -11.03 7.22
N ILE A 773 30.66 -10.57 7.88
CA ILE A 773 31.72 -11.38 8.47
C ILE A 773 31.38 -11.72 9.93
N THR A 774 31.59 -12.97 10.35
CA THR A 774 31.33 -13.42 11.72
C THR A 774 32.63 -13.66 12.49
N PRO A 775 32.84 -13.05 13.67
CA PRO A 775 33.96 -13.34 14.56
C PRO A 775 33.75 -14.62 15.38
N ILE A 776 34.84 -15.28 15.73
CA ILE A 776 34.87 -16.51 16.54
C ILE A 776 35.23 -16.14 18.00
N MET A 777 34.57 -16.76 18.98
CA MET A 777 34.86 -16.57 20.42
C MET A 777 35.65 -17.75 21.01
N PRO A 778 36.60 -17.51 21.95
CA PRO A 778 37.41 -18.58 22.56
C PRO A 778 36.66 -19.38 23.64
N GLU A 779 36.73 -20.71 23.58
CA GLU A 779 36.24 -21.58 24.66
C GLU A 779 37.17 -21.58 25.90
N VAL A 780 36.57 -21.57 27.09
CA VAL A 780 37.24 -21.49 28.40
C VAL A 780 37.21 -22.82 29.19
N PRO A 781 38.23 -23.11 30.04
CA PRO A 781 38.33 -24.36 30.79
C PRO A 781 37.21 -24.61 31.80
N SER A 782 37.00 -25.88 32.16
CA SER A 782 35.81 -26.34 32.89
C SER A 782 35.79 -26.11 34.41
N THR A 783 36.92 -25.80 35.06
CA THR A 783 37.01 -25.61 36.52
C THR A 783 38.05 -24.57 36.93
N PHE A 784 37.73 -23.72 37.90
CA PHE A 784 38.61 -22.71 38.48
C PHE A 784 38.28 -22.53 39.97
N THR A 785 39.27 -22.19 40.82
CA THR A 785 39.08 -22.07 42.28
C THR A 785 39.91 -20.91 42.83
N VAL A 786 39.33 -20.07 43.71
CA VAL A 786 40.05 -18.99 44.42
C VAL A 786 40.29 -19.38 45.88
N ASN A 787 41.45 -19.02 46.43
CA ASN A 787 41.76 -19.16 47.86
C ASN A 787 41.58 -17.82 48.58
N ALA A 788 41.18 -17.85 49.86
CA ALA A 788 41.06 -16.64 50.68
C ALA A 788 42.44 -16.03 51.01
N PRO A 789 42.56 -14.70 51.18
CA PRO A 789 43.84 -14.06 51.46
C PRO A 789 44.33 -14.37 52.87
N THR A 790 45.61 -14.11 53.12
CA THR A 790 46.20 -14.17 54.46
C THR A 790 46.74 -12.79 54.84
N SER A 791 46.24 -12.23 55.95
CA SER A 791 46.58 -10.88 56.43
C SER A 791 47.96 -10.80 57.10
N LYS A 792 48.98 -11.43 56.49
CA LYS A 792 50.38 -11.31 56.91
C LYS A 792 51.06 -10.25 56.06
N ASP A 793 51.16 -9.05 56.61
CA ASP A 793 51.90 -7.97 55.97
C ASP A 793 53.41 -8.28 55.83
N ASN A 794 54.02 -7.62 54.86
CA ASN A 794 55.41 -7.68 54.44
C ASN A 794 56.40 -6.92 55.37
N LYS A 795 55.90 -6.28 56.45
CA LYS A 795 56.61 -5.52 57.48
C LYS A 795 57.09 -4.12 57.07
N VAL A 796 56.41 -3.44 56.14
CA VAL A 796 56.87 -2.14 55.65
C VAL A 796 55.74 -1.10 55.51
N ASN A 797 55.63 -0.27 56.56
CA ASN A 797 54.94 1.03 56.66
C ASN A 797 53.40 1.06 56.69
N ASP A 798 52.87 2.11 57.34
CA ASP A 798 51.46 2.29 57.71
C ASP A 798 50.60 2.84 56.53
N ASP A 799 50.66 2.21 55.35
CA ASP A 799 49.97 2.70 54.14
C ASP A 799 48.45 2.42 54.09
N GLY A 800 47.95 1.61 55.02
CA GLY A 800 46.54 1.24 55.13
C GLY A 800 46.07 0.13 54.17
N LYS A 801 46.98 -0.69 53.62
CA LYS A 801 46.65 -1.81 52.71
C LYS A 801 47.06 -3.17 53.27
N SER A 802 46.68 -4.24 52.57
CA SER A 802 47.26 -5.59 52.74
C SER A 802 47.18 -6.41 51.44
N ARG A 803 47.95 -7.50 51.38
CA ARG A 803 48.11 -8.33 50.18
C ARG A 803 47.01 -9.37 49.99
N VAL A 804 46.44 -9.41 48.79
CA VAL A 804 45.53 -10.46 48.30
C VAL A 804 46.34 -11.44 47.43
N LEU A 805 46.08 -12.73 47.56
CA LEU A 805 46.77 -13.81 46.82
C LEU A 805 45.74 -14.75 46.17
N ILE A 806 45.96 -15.10 44.91
CA ILE A 806 45.10 -15.94 44.09
C ILE A 806 45.95 -17.02 43.43
N THR A 807 45.39 -18.22 43.25
CA THR A 807 46.07 -19.40 42.69
C THR A 807 45.09 -20.17 41.81
N TRP A 808 45.53 -20.74 40.69
CA TRP A 808 44.65 -21.51 39.79
C TRP A 808 45.39 -22.68 39.11
N THR A 809 44.61 -23.56 38.49
CA THR A 809 45.07 -24.71 37.68
C THR A 809 44.24 -24.75 36.39
N ASP A 810 44.90 -24.70 35.24
CA ASP A 810 44.26 -24.76 33.92
C ASP A 810 44.53 -26.10 33.21
N SER A 811 43.47 -26.72 32.67
CA SER A 811 43.50 -27.94 31.87
C SER A 811 43.64 -27.66 30.36
N THR A 812 44.59 -26.77 30.02
CA THR A 812 45.17 -26.54 28.69
C THR A 812 44.21 -26.61 27.48
N THR A 813 43.47 -25.54 27.19
CA THR A 813 42.89 -25.33 25.85
C THR A 813 43.81 -24.49 24.95
N ILE A 814 43.78 -24.77 23.65
CA ILE A 814 44.66 -24.10 22.66
C ILE A 814 44.14 -22.73 22.19
N THR A 815 42.88 -22.40 22.49
CA THR A 815 42.12 -21.23 21.99
C THR A 815 42.37 -19.93 22.76
N VAL A 816 42.78 -20.00 24.02
CA VAL A 816 43.23 -18.84 24.81
C VAL A 816 44.65 -18.46 24.36
N ASP A 817 45.06 -17.21 24.53
CA ASP A 817 46.47 -16.77 24.48
C ASP A 817 47.00 -16.60 25.91
N HIS A 818 46.41 -15.67 26.66
CA HIS A 818 46.73 -15.36 28.06
C HIS A 818 45.47 -15.12 28.92
N TYR A 819 45.67 -14.97 30.23
CA TYR A 819 44.63 -14.62 31.20
C TYR A 819 44.85 -13.23 31.82
N GLU A 820 43.80 -12.64 32.39
CA GLU A 820 43.84 -11.41 33.19
C GLU A 820 43.07 -11.58 34.50
N ILE A 821 43.36 -10.74 35.51
CA ILE A 821 42.60 -10.65 36.76
C ILE A 821 41.76 -9.36 36.78
N VAL A 822 40.49 -9.52 37.17
CA VAL A 822 39.52 -8.42 37.34
C VAL A 822 38.99 -8.42 38.77
N ALA A 823 38.92 -7.25 39.41
CA ALA A 823 38.55 -7.13 40.83
C ALA A 823 37.68 -5.89 41.11
N LYS A 824 36.72 -6.02 42.03
CA LYS A 824 35.71 -4.98 42.29
C LYS A 824 35.16 -5.05 43.71
N VAL A 825 34.97 -3.90 44.34
CA VAL A 825 34.43 -3.82 45.71
C VAL A 825 32.91 -4.02 45.68
N GLY A 826 32.40 -4.83 46.61
CA GLY A 826 30.97 -5.02 46.86
C GLY A 826 30.12 -5.68 45.74
N SER A 827 30.68 -6.00 44.58
CA SER A 827 29.96 -6.60 43.45
C SER A 827 30.89 -7.42 42.54
N VAL A 828 30.33 -8.39 41.81
CA VAL A 828 31.12 -9.27 40.92
C VAL A 828 31.73 -8.46 39.76
N PRO A 829 33.03 -8.60 39.47
CA PRO A 829 33.70 -7.89 38.38
C PRO A 829 33.33 -8.40 36.98
N THR A 830 33.51 -7.53 35.98
CA THR A 830 33.32 -7.78 34.54
C THR A 830 34.67 -7.79 33.80
N VAL A 831 34.68 -8.17 32.52
CA VAL A 831 35.92 -8.23 31.69
C VAL A 831 36.65 -6.88 31.51
N THR A 832 36.03 -5.76 31.91
CA THR A 832 36.64 -4.42 31.88
C THR A 832 37.12 -3.93 33.25
N ASP A 833 36.85 -4.65 34.35
CA ASP A 833 37.24 -4.25 35.72
C ASP A 833 38.68 -4.69 36.05
N THR A 834 39.64 -4.38 35.17
CA THR A 834 41.03 -4.90 35.20
C THR A 834 41.84 -4.43 36.41
N VAL A 835 42.59 -5.34 37.04
CA VAL A 835 43.61 -4.99 38.04
C VAL A 835 44.91 -4.55 37.34
N SER A 836 45.39 -3.35 37.68
CA SER A 836 46.60 -2.78 37.09
C SER A 836 47.81 -3.71 37.25
N GLY A 837 48.41 -4.11 36.13
CA GLY A 837 49.57 -5.01 36.08
C GLY A 837 49.25 -6.51 36.07
N GLN A 838 47.98 -6.91 36.01
CA GLN A 838 47.53 -8.31 35.99
C GLN A 838 46.84 -8.69 34.67
N THR A 839 47.44 -8.29 33.54
CA THR A 839 46.81 -8.31 32.20
C THR A 839 47.57 -9.13 31.14
N ALA A 840 48.41 -10.09 31.56
CA ALA A 840 49.25 -10.91 30.66
C ALA A 840 49.71 -12.21 31.36
N ILE A 841 48.78 -12.94 31.97
CA ILE A 841 49.06 -14.09 32.84
C ILE A 841 49.15 -15.36 32.00
N ALA A 842 50.25 -16.11 32.15
CA ALA A 842 50.50 -17.33 31.38
C ALA A 842 49.58 -18.50 31.76
N LYS A 843 49.37 -19.41 30.79
CA LYS A 843 48.56 -20.63 30.93
C LYS A 843 49.14 -21.64 31.92
N GLY A 844 48.29 -22.54 32.41
CA GLY A 844 48.67 -23.66 33.29
C GLY A 844 48.38 -23.38 34.77
N THR A 845 49.16 -24.00 35.66
CA THR A 845 49.06 -23.80 37.11
C THR A 845 49.86 -22.57 37.54
N GLY A 846 49.23 -21.61 38.21
CA GLY A 846 49.86 -20.34 38.54
C GLY A 846 49.33 -19.66 39.80
N ALA A 847 49.98 -18.56 40.17
CA ALA A 847 49.62 -17.71 41.30
C ALA A 847 49.91 -16.23 41.00
N ALA A 848 49.08 -15.34 41.54
CA ALA A 848 49.20 -13.89 41.39
C ALA A 848 48.76 -13.17 42.67
N SER A 849 49.33 -11.99 42.93
CA SER A 849 49.00 -11.20 44.13
C SER A 849 49.04 -9.70 43.84
N PHE A 850 48.20 -8.95 44.57
CA PHE A 850 48.13 -7.50 44.52
C PHE A 850 47.72 -6.94 45.89
N ASP A 851 48.02 -5.67 46.15
CA ASP A 851 47.73 -5.02 47.43
C ASP A 851 46.45 -4.18 47.35
N TRP A 852 45.62 -4.23 48.40
CA TRP A 852 44.32 -3.56 48.44
C TRP A 852 44.05 -2.91 49.81
N THR A 853 43.22 -1.87 49.85
CA THR A 853 42.84 -1.13 51.06
C THR A 853 42.31 -2.04 52.17
N ALA A 854 42.86 -1.90 53.38
CA ALA A 854 42.43 -2.63 54.55
C ALA A 854 41.02 -2.18 55.01
N GLY A 855 40.14 -3.14 55.31
CA GLY A 855 38.75 -2.91 55.72
C GLY A 855 37.70 -3.07 54.61
N GLU A 856 38.09 -3.15 53.34
CA GLU A 856 37.15 -3.27 52.22
C GLU A 856 36.68 -4.72 51.94
N ASN A 857 35.52 -4.85 51.30
CA ASN A 857 34.90 -6.13 50.93
C ASN A 857 35.01 -6.37 49.41
N LEU A 858 36.01 -7.15 48.99
CA LEU A 858 36.44 -7.31 47.61
C LEU A 858 35.87 -8.59 46.95
N HIS A 859 35.58 -8.52 45.65
CA HIS A 859 35.29 -9.66 44.77
C HIS A 859 36.33 -9.72 43.66
N VAL A 860 36.71 -10.93 43.23
CA VAL A 860 37.76 -11.14 42.21
C VAL A 860 37.41 -12.29 41.27
N ALA A 861 37.75 -12.15 39.99
CA ALA A 861 37.60 -13.17 38.96
C ALA A 861 38.75 -13.13 37.93
N VAL A 862 38.75 -14.09 37.00
CA VAL A 862 39.74 -14.21 35.92
C VAL A 862 39.05 -14.15 34.56
N VAL A 863 39.74 -13.54 33.59
CA VAL A 863 39.33 -13.39 32.19
C VAL A 863 40.31 -14.16 31.31
N ALA A 864 39.81 -14.87 30.30
CA ALA A 864 40.61 -15.43 29.21
C ALA A 864 40.62 -14.47 28.02
N VAL A 865 41.76 -14.34 27.35
CA VAL A 865 41.96 -13.48 26.17
C VAL A 865 42.53 -14.33 25.04
N ASP A 866 42.02 -14.20 23.82
CA ASP A 866 42.58 -14.88 22.64
C ASP A 866 43.71 -14.08 21.95
N ALA A 867 44.34 -14.67 20.93
CA ALA A 867 45.41 -14.05 20.17
C ALA A 867 44.99 -12.80 19.36
N ASN A 868 43.68 -12.52 19.24
CA ASN A 868 43.13 -11.33 18.61
C ASN A 868 42.69 -10.26 19.65
N GLY A 869 42.86 -10.55 20.95
CA GLY A 869 42.49 -9.66 22.05
C GLY A 869 41.05 -9.78 22.54
N LEU A 870 40.28 -10.79 22.09
CA LEU A 870 38.87 -10.97 22.47
C LEU A 870 38.76 -11.62 23.86
N LYS A 871 37.91 -11.06 24.74
CA LYS A 871 37.91 -11.32 26.19
C LYS A 871 36.65 -12.03 26.70
N THR A 872 36.84 -13.11 27.46
CA THR A 872 35.76 -13.96 28.03
C THR A 872 35.96 -14.19 29.52
N LEU A 873 34.94 -13.95 30.36
CA LEU A 873 35.03 -14.14 31.82
C LEU A 873 34.93 -15.63 32.20
N CYS A 874 35.86 -16.12 33.03
CA CYS A 874 35.89 -17.52 33.47
C CYS A 874 34.77 -17.83 34.50
N LYS A 875 34.11 -18.98 34.33
CA LYS A 875 32.89 -19.36 35.06
C LYS A 875 33.18 -19.99 36.43
N GLY A 876 33.55 -19.17 37.42
CA GLY A 876 33.85 -19.66 38.78
C GLY A 876 34.20 -18.59 39.83
N ALA A 877 33.70 -17.36 39.72
CA ALA A 877 34.05 -16.28 40.63
C ALA A 877 33.60 -16.55 42.09
N ILE A 878 34.47 -16.28 43.06
CA ILE A 878 34.20 -16.45 44.50
C ILE A 878 34.00 -15.06 45.15
N SER A 879 33.08 -14.99 46.12
CA SER A 879 32.54 -13.72 46.65
C SER A 879 33.00 -13.42 48.08
N ASN A 880 32.97 -12.12 48.44
CA ASN A 880 33.31 -11.55 49.75
C ASN A 880 34.68 -11.93 50.35
N VAL A 881 35.69 -11.11 50.09
CA VAL A 881 37.00 -11.12 50.74
C VAL A 881 37.18 -9.86 51.60
N ILE A 882 37.53 -10.02 52.89
CA ILE A 882 37.68 -8.92 53.87
C ILE A 882 39.15 -8.78 54.31
N VAL A 883 39.60 -7.55 54.53
CA VAL A 883 40.97 -7.16 54.94
C VAL A 883 40.92 -6.33 56.25
N ALA A 884 41.99 -6.21 57.05
CA ALA A 884 41.95 -5.65 58.44
C ALA A 884 43.07 -4.62 58.78
N PRO A 885 42.79 -3.55 59.58
CA PRO A 885 43.74 -2.45 59.90
C PRO A 885 44.38 -2.48 61.32
N ASP A 886 45.32 -1.55 61.61
CA ASP A 886 46.14 -1.44 62.86
C ASP A 886 46.17 0.00 63.48
N THR A 887 46.76 0.25 64.68
CA THR A 887 46.51 1.47 65.52
C THR A 887 47.62 1.97 66.52
N GLN A 888 48.02 3.27 66.49
CA GLN A 888 48.30 4.22 67.63
C GLN A 888 48.98 5.61 67.26
N THR A 889 49.12 6.57 68.21
CA THR A 889 49.63 8.00 68.06
C THR A 889 49.99 8.66 69.45
N PRO A 890 50.41 9.96 69.72
CA PRO A 890 49.93 11.29 69.22
C PRO A 890 50.97 12.48 69.04
N ILE A 891 50.91 13.61 69.80
CA ILE A 891 51.06 15.04 69.32
C ILE A 891 51.74 16.07 70.31
N ALA A 892 52.29 17.22 69.83
CA ALA A 892 52.72 18.46 70.58
C ALA A 892 52.17 19.81 69.97
N THR A 893 52.26 20.99 70.65
CA THR A 893 51.21 22.08 70.62
C THR A 893 51.58 23.57 70.25
N THR A 894 50.57 24.47 70.03
CA THR A 894 50.70 25.94 69.63
C THR A 894 49.42 26.83 69.91
N LYS A 895 49.45 28.17 69.68
CA LYS A 895 48.48 29.31 69.99
C LYS A 895 47.23 29.41 69.09
N ASN A 896 46.26 30.36 69.19
CA ASN A 896 44.91 30.21 68.55
C ASN A 896 44.23 31.44 67.78
N ILE A 897 43.19 31.16 66.97
CA ILE A 897 42.26 32.04 66.19
C ILE A 897 40.87 32.24 66.87
N THR A 898 40.16 33.35 66.59
CA THR A 898 38.83 33.67 67.17
C THR A 898 37.68 33.93 66.19
N SER A 899 37.89 34.45 64.98
CA SER A 899 36.81 34.66 63.98
C SER A 899 37.29 34.75 62.53
N VAL A 900 36.36 34.66 61.57
CA VAL A 900 36.60 34.74 60.11
C VAL A 900 35.59 35.72 59.49
N GLY A 901 36.02 36.52 58.51
CA GLY A 901 35.15 37.47 57.81
C GLY A 901 34.11 36.82 56.88
N LYS A 902 33.01 37.54 56.61
CA LYS A 902 31.93 37.09 55.71
C LYS A 902 32.21 37.49 54.24
N LEU A 903 31.90 36.58 53.31
CA LEU A 903 32.04 36.78 51.86
C LEU A 903 30.67 37.03 51.17
N THR A 904 30.69 37.25 49.85
CA THR A 904 29.50 37.50 49.00
C THR A 904 29.26 36.32 48.07
N ASP A 905 28.00 35.95 47.83
CA ASP A 905 27.62 34.71 47.13
C ASP A 905 27.88 34.76 45.60
N ILE A 906 27.99 33.58 44.97
CA ILE A 906 28.33 33.40 43.53
C ILE A 906 27.22 32.57 42.84
N GLU A 907 26.85 32.89 41.59
CA GLU A 907 25.84 32.15 40.79
C GLU A 907 26.42 31.62 39.46
N ILE A 908 26.03 30.40 39.06
CA ILE A 908 26.54 29.69 37.86
C ILE A 908 25.52 28.71 37.26
N GLU A 909 25.81 28.24 36.04
CA GLU A 909 25.00 27.29 35.27
C GLU A 909 25.27 25.82 35.64
N ASN A 910 24.35 24.93 35.28
CA ASN A 910 24.53 23.49 35.48
C ASN A 910 25.64 22.93 34.57
N GLY A 911 26.42 21.99 35.08
CA GLY A 911 27.58 21.39 34.42
C GLY A 911 28.90 22.14 34.60
N THR A 912 28.92 23.32 35.23
CA THR A 912 30.17 24.07 35.48
C THR A 912 31.15 23.27 36.37
N PRO A 913 32.38 22.97 35.90
CA PRO A 913 33.36 22.22 36.68
C PRO A 913 33.96 23.06 37.82
N LYS A 914 34.44 22.41 38.88
CA LYS A 914 34.88 23.07 40.13
C LYS A 914 36.09 24.00 39.94
N GLU A 915 36.89 23.74 38.92
CA GLU A 915 38.07 24.50 38.51
C GLU A 915 37.71 25.91 38.01
N ALA A 916 36.46 26.14 37.58
CA ALA A 916 35.98 27.42 37.05
C ALA A 916 35.36 28.35 38.11
N LEU A 917 35.35 27.96 39.39
CA LEU A 917 34.57 28.65 40.45
C LEU A 917 35.12 30.00 40.94
N ASN A 918 36.31 30.41 40.49
CA ASN A 918 36.93 31.72 40.78
C ASN A 918 36.91 32.13 42.28
N LEU A 919 37.22 31.17 43.16
CA LEU A 919 37.18 31.36 44.62
C LEU A 919 38.37 32.19 45.14
N PRO A 920 38.19 33.08 46.14
CA PRO A 920 39.25 33.99 46.59
C PRO A 920 40.33 33.26 47.40
N ALA A 921 41.60 33.44 47.04
CA ALA A 921 42.73 32.72 47.64
C ALA A 921 43.15 33.18 49.07
N LEU A 922 42.69 34.36 49.51
CA LEU A 922 43.00 34.94 50.81
C LEU A 922 41.71 35.38 51.52
N VAL A 923 41.66 35.25 52.85
CA VAL A 923 40.53 35.68 53.69
C VAL A 923 40.98 36.34 55.00
N PRO A 924 40.23 37.34 55.53
CA PRO A 924 40.54 37.99 56.79
C PRO A 924 40.06 37.18 58.00
N VAL A 925 40.93 37.05 59.02
CA VAL A 925 40.69 36.29 60.25
C VAL A 925 41.23 37.02 61.48
N THR A 926 40.57 36.86 62.62
CA THR A 926 40.92 37.51 63.90
C THR A 926 41.52 36.50 64.88
N LEU A 927 42.52 36.91 65.66
CA LEU A 927 43.28 36.05 66.59
C LEU A 927 42.76 36.13 68.05
N ASP A 928 43.28 35.27 68.93
CA ASP A 928 42.98 35.29 70.38
C ASP A 928 43.44 36.57 71.09
N ASN A 929 44.43 37.28 70.55
CA ASN A 929 44.85 38.61 70.99
C ASN A 929 44.08 39.78 70.36
N GLY A 930 43.03 39.51 69.56
CA GLY A 930 42.18 40.54 68.92
C GLY A 930 42.74 41.18 67.64
N SER A 931 43.98 40.86 67.22
CA SER A 931 44.52 41.33 65.93
C SER A 931 43.87 40.60 64.75
N THR A 932 43.78 41.27 63.58
CA THR A 932 43.25 40.69 62.34
C THR A 932 44.36 40.55 61.30
N ILE A 933 44.43 39.40 60.63
CA ILE A 933 45.38 39.10 59.55
C ILE A 933 44.66 38.49 58.35
N ASN A 934 45.24 38.60 57.15
CA ASN A 934 44.82 37.77 56.02
C ASN A 934 45.60 36.45 56.05
N THR A 935 44.89 35.33 55.84
CA THR A 935 45.46 33.97 55.76
C THR A 935 45.09 33.34 54.42
N GLY A 936 45.93 32.41 53.94
CA GLY A 936 45.61 31.60 52.77
C GLY A 936 44.44 30.68 53.05
N VAL A 937 43.60 30.42 52.05
CA VAL A 937 42.47 29.50 52.18
C VAL A 937 42.50 28.44 51.09
N THR A 938 42.44 27.18 51.51
CA THR A 938 42.26 26.03 50.62
C THR A 938 40.79 25.63 50.68
N TRP A 939 40.07 25.87 49.57
CA TRP A 939 38.63 25.64 49.48
C TRP A 939 38.29 24.16 49.26
N ASP A 940 37.54 23.57 50.18
CA ASP A 940 36.99 22.23 50.04
C ASP A 940 35.78 22.26 49.10
N THR A 941 36.06 22.02 47.83
CA THR A 941 35.06 21.93 46.75
C THR A 941 34.47 20.51 46.61
N THR A 942 34.73 19.56 47.52
CA THR A 942 34.18 18.19 47.41
C THR A 942 32.66 18.13 47.64
N SER A 943 32.11 19.07 48.39
CA SER A 943 30.65 19.22 48.59
C SER A 943 29.95 19.77 47.34
N TYR A 944 30.66 20.55 46.52
CA TYR A 944 30.15 21.17 45.31
C TYR A 944 29.92 20.14 44.20
N LYS A 945 28.72 20.16 43.59
CA LYS A 945 28.35 19.25 42.51
C LYS A 945 27.70 20.04 41.37
N GLY A 946 28.53 20.60 40.49
CA GLY A 946 28.07 21.44 39.37
C GLY A 946 27.04 20.80 38.44
N SER A 947 26.97 19.48 38.36
CA SER A 947 25.93 18.73 37.63
C SER A 947 24.58 18.62 38.36
N LYS A 948 24.44 19.19 39.56
CA LYS A 948 23.21 19.14 40.37
C LYS A 948 22.78 20.54 40.82
N ALA A 949 21.48 20.80 40.74
CA ALA A 949 20.88 22.07 41.16
C ALA A 949 20.97 22.27 42.68
N GLY A 950 21.26 23.49 43.12
CA GLY A 950 21.19 23.88 44.53
C GLY A 950 22.21 24.93 44.96
N THR A 951 22.12 25.35 46.22
CA THR A 951 23.12 26.20 46.88
C THR A 951 24.14 25.34 47.60
N TYR A 952 25.39 25.46 47.20
CA TYR A 952 26.54 24.74 47.75
C TYR A 952 27.32 25.65 48.69
N LYS A 953 27.32 25.32 49.98
CA LYS A 953 28.18 25.95 50.98
C LYS A 953 29.57 25.32 50.88
N ILE A 954 30.51 26.02 50.25
CA ILE A 954 31.91 25.63 50.12
C ILE A 954 32.63 26.16 51.36
N GLU A 955 33.32 25.28 52.09
CA GLU A 955 34.06 25.66 53.30
C GLU A 955 35.56 25.69 53.00
N GLY A 956 36.24 26.70 53.53
CA GLY A 956 37.66 26.94 53.29
C GLY A 956 38.50 26.68 54.53
N THR A 957 39.46 25.77 54.43
CA THR A 957 40.43 25.51 55.49
C THR A 957 41.51 26.59 55.45
N LEU A 958 41.65 27.29 56.58
CA LEU A 958 42.65 28.35 56.75
C LEU A 958 44.06 27.75 56.84
N THR A 959 44.99 28.26 56.05
CA THR A 959 46.38 27.80 55.99
C THR A 959 47.25 28.70 56.87
N LEU A 960 47.57 28.18 58.05
CA LEU A 960 48.05 28.97 59.18
C LEU A 960 49.58 29.09 59.20
N PRO A 961 50.14 30.27 59.55
CA PRO A 961 51.56 30.39 59.87
C PRO A 961 51.96 29.49 61.04
N ALA A 962 53.19 28.98 61.05
CA ALA A 962 53.67 27.93 61.96
C ALA A 962 53.57 28.18 63.49
N ASN A 963 53.15 29.36 63.93
CA ASN A 963 52.93 29.72 65.34
C ASN A 963 51.45 30.06 65.66
N VAL A 964 50.52 29.73 64.75
CA VAL A 964 49.08 29.98 64.86
C VAL A 964 48.32 28.66 64.62
N THR A 965 47.41 28.32 65.53
CA THR A 965 46.41 27.26 65.35
C THR A 965 45.01 27.86 65.24
N ASN A 966 44.06 26.98 65.00
CA ASN A 966 42.64 27.25 65.00
C ASN A 966 41.97 26.19 65.88
N SER A 967 42.18 26.26 67.20
CA SER A 967 41.61 25.28 68.15
C SER A 967 40.08 25.40 68.27
N LYS A 968 39.50 26.50 67.78
CA LYS A 968 38.06 26.65 67.50
C LYS A 968 37.62 26.10 66.13
N ASN A 969 38.57 25.62 65.32
CA ASN A 969 38.42 25.02 63.99
C ASN A 969 37.50 25.80 63.01
N LEU A 970 37.60 27.14 63.06
CA LEU A 970 36.78 28.08 62.31
C LEU A 970 37.19 28.12 60.84
N LYS A 971 36.28 27.78 59.93
CA LYS A 971 36.53 27.80 58.48
C LYS A 971 36.06 29.10 57.84
N ALA A 972 36.63 29.42 56.69
CA ALA A 972 36.00 30.34 55.75
C ALA A 972 34.75 29.69 55.11
N VAL A 973 33.82 30.50 54.62
CA VAL A 973 32.57 30.02 53.99
C VAL A 973 32.26 30.88 52.78
N GLN A 974 32.00 30.21 51.65
CA GLN A 974 31.58 30.80 50.39
C GLN A 974 30.37 30.02 49.87
N ASN A 975 29.27 30.69 49.50
CA ASN A 975 28.14 30.01 48.86
C ASN A 975 28.26 30.12 47.33
N VAL A 976 27.91 29.03 46.64
CA VAL A 976 27.85 28.94 45.17
C VAL A 976 26.50 28.36 44.78
N ILE A 977 25.75 29.02 43.91
CA ILE A 977 24.40 28.64 43.48
C ILE A 977 24.44 28.06 42.07
N VAL A 978 24.03 26.80 41.92
CA VAL A 978 23.97 26.06 40.65
C VAL A 978 22.52 25.93 40.20
N LYS A 979 22.24 26.32 38.96
CA LYS A 979 20.91 26.23 38.34
C LYS A 979 20.53 24.80 37.95
N ALA A 980 19.26 24.58 37.61
CA ALA A 980 18.73 23.25 37.29
C ALA A 980 18.97 22.84 35.82
N PRO A 981 19.23 21.55 35.54
CA PRO A 981 19.41 21.06 34.17
C PRO A 981 18.06 20.93 33.45
N VAL A 982 18.03 21.28 32.17
CA VAL A 982 16.85 21.10 31.30
C VAL A 982 16.98 19.78 30.54
N VAL A 983 16.26 18.76 30.99
CA VAL A 983 16.15 17.49 30.25
C VAL A 983 15.25 17.70 29.04
N THR A 984 15.74 17.36 27.84
CA THR A 984 14.97 17.42 26.60
C THR A 984 14.64 16.02 26.11
N THR A 985 13.41 15.58 26.36
CA THR A 985 12.86 14.35 25.78
C THR A 985 12.60 14.55 24.30
N LYS A 986 13.01 13.62 23.43
CA LYS A 986 12.75 13.69 21.99
C LYS A 986 11.59 12.78 21.61
N ASN A 987 10.72 13.23 20.72
CA ASN A 987 9.61 12.44 20.19
C ASN A 987 9.94 11.84 18.81
N ILE A 988 9.44 10.62 18.56
CA ILE A 988 9.44 10.02 17.21
C ILE A 988 8.43 10.77 16.33
N ILE A 989 8.85 11.18 15.14
CA ILE A 989 8.02 11.90 14.15
C ILE A 989 7.75 11.12 12.87
N PHE A 990 8.48 10.04 12.62
CA PHE A 990 8.30 9.16 11.46
C PHE A 990 8.85 7.76 11.74
N ILE A 991 8.21 6.75 11.16
CA ILE A 991 8.70 5.38 11.05
C ILE A 991 8.41 4.91 9.63
N GLN A 992 9.36 4.23 8.99
CA GLN A 992 9.19 3.71 7.64
C GLN A 992 8.26 2.49 7.62
N ASN A 993 7.39 2.38 6.62
CA ASN A 993 6.58 1.18 6.41
C ASN A 993 7.46 -0.01 5.98
N LEU A 994 7.07 -1.21 6.39
CA LEU A 994 7.63 -2.46 5.85
C LEU A 994 7.13 -2.71 4.42
N ILE A 995 7.86 -3.54 3.68
CA ILE A 995 7.43 -4.05 2.38
C ILE A 995 6.41 -5.17 2.62
N ASP A 996 5.29 -5.16 1.91
CA ASP A 996 4.24 -6.19 2.03
C ASP A 996 4.81 -7.57 1.67
N LEU A 997 4.74 -8.52 2.61
CA LEU A 997 5.17 -9.89 2.40
C LEU A 997 4.12 -10.66 1.59
N THR A 998 4.58 -11.64 0.81
CA THR A 998 3.71 -12.60 0.11
C THR A 998 4.26 -14.00 0.33
N VAL A 999 3.47 -14.85 0.98
CA VAL A 999 3.89 -16.19 1.43
C VAL A 999 2.90 -17.25 0.95
N LEU A 1000 3.23 -18.53 1.15
CA LEU A 1000 2.35 -19.65 0.79
C LEU A 1000 1.58 -20.14 2.01
N ASN A 1001 0.41 -20.73 1.76
CA ASN A 1001 -0.35 -21.45 2.78
C ASN A 1001 0.53 -22.57 3.38
N GLY A 1002 0.67 -22.56 4.70
CA GLY A 1002 1.59 -23.39 5.48
C GLY A 1002 2.75 -22.62 6.12
N THR A 1003 3.06 -21.39 5.69
CA THR A 1003 4.11 -20.56 6.32
C THR A 1003 3.73 -20.20 7.75
N THR A 1004 4.54 -20.63 8.73
CA THR A 1004 4.33 -20.34 10.16
C THR A 1004 4.72 -18.89 10.51
N VAL A 1005 4.41 -18.44 11.73
CA VAL A 1005 4.75 -17.09 12.21
C VAL A 1005 6.26 -16.85 12.21
N GLU A 1006 7.04 -17.87 12.59
CA GLU A 1006 8.50 -17.81 12.68
C GLU A 1006 9.11 -17.66 11.28
N ALA A 1007 8.53 -18.35 10.30
CA ALA A 1007 8.94 -18.30 8.89
C ALA A 1007 8.53 -16.98 8.17
N LEU A 1008 7.92 -16.02 8.87
CA LEU A 1008 7.70 -14.66 8.37
C LEU A 1008 8.93 -13.74 8.55
N ASN A 1009 9.94 -14.16 9.32
CA ASN A 1009 11.17 -13.39 9.59
C ASN A 1009 10.93 -11.94 10.05
N LEU A 1010 9.89 -11.71 10.86
CA LEU A 1010 9.49 -10.36 11.31
C LEU A 1010 10.63 -9.66 12.07
N PRO A 1011 10.98 -8.41 11.73
CA PRO A 1011 12.18 -7.76 12.27
C PRO A 1011 12.03 -7.40 13.76
N ALA A 1012 13.03 -7.74 14.57
CA ALA A 1012 13.03 -7.44 16.01
C ALA A 1012 13.38 -5.98 16.36
N LYS A 1013 13.90 -5.21 15.39
CA LYS A 1013 14.20 -3.77 15.49
C LYS A 1013 13.96 -3.09 14.15
N TRP A 1014 13.65 -1.80 14.16
CA TRP A 1014 13.35 -1.02 12.94
C TRP A 1014 13.71 0.47 13.11
N PRO A 1015 14.09 1.20 12.04
CA PRO A 1015 14.44 2.61 12.14
C PRO A 1015 13.23 3.51 12.43
N ALA A 1016 13.46 4.51 13.28
CA ALA A 1016 12.52 5.58 13.61
C ALA A 1016 13.24 6.93 13.61
N THR A 1017 12.64 7.95 12.99
CA THR A 1017 13.19 9.30 12.92
C THR A 1017 12.65 10.16 14.07
N LEU A 1018 13.55 10.85 14.77
CA LEU A 1018 13.26 11.78 15.85
C LEU A 1018 13.00 13.20 15.35
N GLU A 1019 12.39 14.02 16.20
CA GLU A 1019 12.00 15.41 15.91
C GLU A 1019 13.12 16.35 15.46
N ASP A 1020 14.39 16.01 15.70
CA ASP A 1020 15.57 16.74 15.23
C ASP A 1020 16.14 16.22 13.89
N GLY A 1021 15.50 15.20 13.29
CA GLY A 1021 15.94 14.54 12.06
C GLY A 1021 16.97 13.42 12.24
N SER A 1022 17.37 13.09 13.48
CA SER A 1022 18.22 11.93 13.74
C SER A 1022 17.41 10.62 13.70
N GLU A 1023 18.06 9.51 13.36
CA GLU A 1023 17.44 8.18 13.28
C GLU A 1023 17.97 7.24 14.36
N ILE A 1024 17.09 6.40 14.89
CA ILE A 1024 17.39 5.40 15.93
C ILE A 1024 16.74 4.05 15.58
N MET A 1025 17.35 2.95 16.03
CA MET A 1025 16.74 1.61 15.96
C MET A 1025 15.91 1.34 17.21
N VAL A 1026 14.58 1.40 17.10
CA VAL A 1026 13.65 0.99 18.16
C VAL A 1026 13.42 -0.52 18.10
N GLY A 1027 13.18 -1.16 19.25
CA GLY A 1027 12.80 -2.58 19.29
C GLY A 1027 11.32 -2.78 18.89
N ILE A 1028 10.95 -3.98 18.46
CA ILE A 1028 9.56 -4.34 18.15
C ILE A 1028 9.14 -5.60 18.92
N THR A 1029 7.94 -5.57 19.49
CA THR A 1029 7.20 -6.78 19.93
C THR A 1029 5.99 -6.98 19.02
N TRP A 1030 5.94 -8.10 18.31
CA TRP A 1030 4.92 -8.42 17.30
C TRP A 1030 3.71 -9.16 17.86
N TYR A 1031 2.50 -8.75 17.46
CA TYR A 1031 1.23 -9.38 17.86
C TYR A 1031 0.71 -10.28 16.74
N THR A 1032 1.19 -11.52 16.73
CA THR A 1032 1.03 -12.48 15.63
C THR A 1032 -0.22 -13.36 15.73
N SER A 1033 -1.02 -13.22 16.79
CA SER A 1033 -2.25 -14.01 17.03
C SER A 1033 -3.38 -13.77 16.03
N SER A 1034 -3.29 -12.73 15.19
CA SER A 1034 -4.20 -12.49 14.05
C SER A 1034 -3.81 -13.28 12.79
N TYR A 1035 -2.59 -13.81 12.71
CA TYR A 1035 -2.06 -14.46 11.52
C TYR A 1035 -2.38 -15.96 11.51
N ASP A 1036 -3.01 -16.41 10.42
CA ASP A 1036 -3.29 -17.82 10.17
C ASP A 1036 -2.72 -18.25 8.82
N GLY A 1037 -1.47 -18.68 8.83
CA GLY A 1037 -0.78 -19.22 7.65
C GLY A 1037 -1.46 -20.43 7.01
N SER A 1038 -2.41 -21.10 7.68
CA SER A 1038 -3.18 -22.23 7.11
C SER A 1038 -4.34 -21.80 6.22
N LYS A 1039 -4.64 -20.49 6.13
CA LYS A 1039 -5.75 -19.94 5.35
C LYS A 1039 -5.27 -18.88 4.37
N ALA A 1040 -5.77 -18.93 3.14
CA ALA A 1040 -5.46 -17.94 2.12
C ALA A 1040 -6.16 -16.60 2.41
N GLY A 1041 -5.44 -15.49 2.31
CA GLY A 1041 -5.93 -14.15 2.62
C GLY A 1041 -4.81 -13.15 2.89
N THR A 1042 -5.16 -11.89 3.13
CA THR A 1042 -4.21 -10.85 3.55
C THR A 1042 -4.37 -10.58 5.04
N TYR A 1043 -3.28 -10.75 5.78
CA TYR A 1043 -3.20 -10.59 7.23
C TYR A 1043 -2.44 -9.31 7.57
N LYS A 1044 -2.89 -8.62 8.62
CA LYS A 1044 -2.18 -7.51 9.24
C LYS A 1044 -1.61 -7.98 10.58
N ILE A 1045 -0.30 -7.84 10.74
CA ILE A 1045 0.38 -8.00 12.02
C ILE A 1045 0.86 -6.62 12.46
N GLU A 1046 0.61 -6.24 13.71
CA GLU A 1046 1.08 -4.97 14.29
C GLU A 1046 2.20 -5.23 15.31
N GLY A 1047 3.17 -4.32 15.37
CA GLY A 1047 4.33 -4.35 16.25
C GLY A 1047 4.39 -3.11 17.15
N THR A 1048 4.41 -3.34 18.47
CA THR A 1048 4.60 -2.27 19.47
C THR A 1048 6.07 -1.97 19.66
N LEU A 1049 6.40 -0.67 19.73
CA LEU A 1049 7.78 -0.20 19.91
C LEU A 1049 8.30 -0.40 21.33
N ILE A 1050 9.55 -0.82 21.44
CA ILE A 1050 10.36 -0.78 22.66
C ILE A 1050 11.27 0.45 22.54
N LEU A 1051 11.06 1.45 23.41
CA LEU A 1051 11.70 2.75 23.33
C LEU A 1051 12.93 2.87 24.27
N PRO A 1052 14.03 3.51 23.83
CA PRO A 1052 15.11 3.93 24.72
C PRO A 1052 14.68 5.01 25.72
N GLU A 1053 15.42 5.12 26.82
CA GLU A 1053 15.21 6.18 27.82
C GLU A 1053 15.39 7.58 27.21
N ASN A 1054 14.52 8.52 27.59
CA ASN A 1054 14.37 9.88 27.02
C ASN A 1054 13.75 9.97 25.60
N ILE A 1055 13.40 8.85 24.96
CA ILE A 1055 12.63 8.83 23.71
C ILE A 1055 11.15 8.61 24.00
N THR A 1056 10.28 9.39 23.34
CA THR A 1056 8.83 9.22 23.42
C THR A 1056 8.23 8.84 22.07
N ASN A 1057 7.14 8.07 22.10
CA ASN A 1057 6.28 7.81 20.94
C ASN A 1057 4.92 8.45 21.19
N SER A 1058 4.91 9.76 21.40
CA SER A 1058 3.69 10.53 21.68
C SER A 1058 2.71 10.51 20.50
N ASN A 1059 3.23 10.27 19.29
CA ASN A 1059 2.49 10.07 18.05
C ASN A 1059 1.94 8.63 17.86
N LYS A 1060 2.17 7.71 18.80
CA LYS A 1060 1.68 6.32 18.77
C LYS A 1060 2.04 5.50 17.51
N PHE A 1061 3.16 5.79 16.84
CA PHE A 1061 3.62 4.99 15.69
C PHE A 1061 3.72 3.50 16.06
N LYS A 1062 3.19 2.65 15.20
CA LYS A 1062 3.36 1.19 15.21
C LYS A 1062 4.18 0.79 13.99
N VAL A 1063 4.86 -0.35 14.06
CA VAL A 1063 5.36 -1.00 12.84
C VAL A 1063 4.29 -1.99 12.37
N VAL A 1064 3.94 -1.97 11.08
CA VAL A 1064 2.88 -2.82 10.51
C VAL A 1064 3.49 -3.67 9.41
N GLN A 1065 3.21 -4.98 9.47
CA GLN A 1065 3.54 -5.92 8.40
C GLN A 1065 2.22 -6.46 7.82
N ASN A 1066 1.99 -6.20 6.53
CA ASN A 1066 0.96 -6.93 5.78
C ASN A 1066 1.57 -8.19 5.19
N ILE A 1067 0.85 -9.31 5.25
CA ILE A 1067 1.25 -10.59 4.65
C ILE A 1067 0.10 -11.13 3.82
N THR A 1068 0.31 -11.32 2.51
CA THR A 1068 -0.62 -12.04 1.66
C THR A 1068 -0.25 -13.52 1.62
N VAL A 1069 -0.99 -14.34 2.35
CA VAL A 1069 -0.91 -15.80 2.28
C VAL A 1069 -1.68 -16.24 1.03
N LYS A 1070 -0.96 -16.67 0.00
CA LYS A 1070 -1.56 -17.29 -1.18
C LYS A 1070 -1.99 -18.72 -0.83
N ALA A 1071 -3.13 -19.17 -1.36
CA ALA A 1071 -3.52 -20.58 -1.32
C ALA A 1071 -2.36 -21.46 -1.83
N PRO A 1072 -2.24 -22.73 -1.38
CA PRO A 1072 -1.09 -23.57 -1.72
C PRO A 1072 -1.21 -23.99 -3.19
N GLY A 1073 -0.67 -23.15 -4.05
CA GLY A 1073 -0.62 -23.34 -5.49
C GLY A 1073 0.37 -24.43 -5.85
N ILE A 1074 -0.03 -25.69 -5.63
CA ILE A 1074 0.29 -26.70 -6.62
C ILE A 1074 -0.21 -26.12 -7.94
N LYS A 1075 0.72 -25.81 -8.86
CA LYS A 1075 0.34 -25.55 -10.26
C LYS A 1075 -0.22 -26.87 -10.78
N THR A 1076 -1.52 -27.06 -10.62
CA THR A 1076 -2.27 -28.04 -11.39
C THR A 1076 -2.17 -27.65 -12.84
N ARG A 1077 -2.00 -28.66 -13.69
CA ARG A 1077 -1.80 -28.49 -15.12
C ARG A 1077 -2.84 -29.34 -15.81
N ASP A 1078 -3.76 -28.69 -16.50
CA ASP A 1078 -4.91 -29.37 -17.09
C ASP A 1078 -4.52 -30.09 -18.38
N ILE A 1079 -5.11 -31.28 -18.57
CA ILE A 1079 -4.98 -32.04 -19.81
C ILE A 1079 -5.58 -31.23 -20.96
N ILE A 1080 -4.77 -30.93 -22.00
CA ILE A 1080 -5.29 -30.23 -23.18
C ILE A 1080 -6.25 -31.15 -23.94
N VAL A 1081 -5.74 -32.35 -24.27
CA VAL A 1081 -6.30 -33.36 -25.16
C VAL A 1081 -5.69 -34.73 -24.83
N LEU A 1082 -6.35 -35.83 -25.20
CA LEU A 1082 -5.81 -37.18 -25.12
C LEU A 1082 -5.53 -37.70 -26.54
N PRO A 1083 -4.46 -38.51 -26.75
CA PRO A 1083 -4.18 -39.10 -28.05
C PRO A 1083 -5.31 -40.06 -28.49
N TYR A 1084 -5.60 -40.07 -29.79
CA TYR A 1084 -6.51 -41.03 -30.40
C TYR A 1084 -5.72 -42.24 -30.89
N PHE A 1085 -6.06 -43.44 -30.39
CA PHE A 1085 -5.29 -44.67 -30.65
C PHE A 1085 -5.60 -45.34 -32.01
N GLY A 1086 -6.49 -44.75 -32.80
CA GLY A 1086 -7.01 -45.36 -34.04
C GLY A 1086 -8.09 -46.41 -33.76
N ASP A 1087 -8.59 -47.04 -34.83
CA ASP A 1087 -9.58 -48.11 -34.75
C ASP A 1087 -8.88 -49.47 -34.92
N THR A 1088 -8.85 -50.27 -33.86
CA THR A 1088 -8.17 -51.58 -33.85
C THR A 1088 -9.11 -52.64 -34.43
N THR A 1089 -8.75 -53.23 -35.57
CA THR A 1089 -9.57 -54.27 -36.22
C THR A 1089 -9.08 -55.67 -35.88
N VAL A 1090 -9.96 -56.52 -35.36
CA VAL A 1090 -9.67 -57.88 -34.90
C VAL A 1090 -10.57 -58.93 -35.56
N LEU A 1091 -10.22 -60.21 -35.42
CA LEU A 1091 -10.99 -61.32 -35.97
C LEU A 1091 -12.09 -61.76 -34.99
N ASN A 1092 -13.10 -62.45 -35.53
CA ASN A 1092 -14.11 -63.10 -34.70
C ASN A 1092 -13.45 -64.14 -33.78
N GLY A 1093 -13.73 -64.09 -32.48
CA GLY A 1093 -13.14 -64.92 -31.44
C GLY A 1093 -11.96 -64.31 -30.68
N THR A 1094 -11.49 -63.09 -31.02
CA THR A 1094 -10.39 -62.43 -30.28
C THR A 1094 -10.82 -62.05 -28.85
N ALA A 1095 -10.16 -62.61 -27.83
CA ALA A 1095 -10.40 -62.32 -26.43
C ALA A 1095 -9.88 -60.93 -26.00
N VAL A 1096 -10.42 -60.38 -24.89
CA VAL A 1096 -10.06 -59.05 -24.35
C VAL A 1096 -8.55 -58.89 -24.12
N GLU A 1097 -7.91 -59.90 -23.54
CA GLU A 1097 -6.47 -59.88 -23.23
C GLU A 1097 -5.59 -59.77 -24.49
N ALA A 1098 -6.09 -60.22 -25.64
CA ALA A 1098 -5.39 -60.14 -26.93
C ALA A 1098 -5.62 -58.81 -27.68
N LEU A 1099 -6.32 -57.84 -27.08
CA LEU A 1099 -6.54 -56.50 -27.65
C LEU A 1099 -5.35 -55.55 -27.45
N ASN A 1100 -4.39 -55.89 -26.58
CA ASN A 1100 -3.17 -55.10 -26.30
C ASN A 1100 -3.45 -53.61 -25.97
N LEU A 1101 -4.51 -53.35 -25.20
CA LEU A 1101 -4.90 -51.99 -24.81
C LEU A 1101 -3.77 -51.30 -24.00
N PRO A 1102 -3.44 -50.02 -24.26
CA PRO A 1102 -2.32 -49.35 -23.62
C PRO A 1102 -2.64 -49.07 -22.14
N ALA A 1103 -1.82 -49.62 -21.23
CA ALA A 1103 -1.94 -49.38 -19.79
C ALA A 1103 -1.48 -47.97 -19.35
N GLU A 1104 -0.72 -47.29 -20.20
CA GLU A 1104 -0.22 -45.93 -20.01
C GLU A 1104 -0.28 -45.15 -21.32
N VAL A 1105 -0.52 -43.83 -21.24
CA VAL A 1105 -0.69 -42.95 -22.40
C VAL A 1105 0.07 -41.64 -22.19
N LEU A 1106 0.65 -41.10 -23.27
CA LEU A 1106 1.33 -39.80 -23.24
C LEU A 1106 0.32 -38.67 -23.43
N VAL A 1107 0.37 -37.66 -22.57
CA VAL A 1107 -0.65 -36.61 -22.47
C VAL A 1107 -0.01 -35.23 -22.41
N PRO A 1108 -0.32 -34.32 -23.36
CA PRO A 1108 0.11 -32.93 -23.31
C PRO A 1108 -0.74 -32.11 -22.33
N LEU A 1109 -0.06 -31.34 -21.50
CA LEU A 1109 -0.64 -30.44 -20.49
C LEU A 1109 -0.58 -28.98 -20.96
N GLU A 1110 -1.38 -28.11 -20.34
CA GLU A 1110 -1.49 -26.68 -20.71
C GLU A 1110 -0.18 -25.87 -20.60
N ASP A 1111 0.83 -26.37 -19.88
CA ASP A 1111 2.17 -25.77 -19.82
C ASP A 1111 3.09 -26.19 -20.99
N GLY A 1112 2.59 -26.99 -21.93
CA GLY A 1112 3.34 -27.56 -23.05
C GLY A 1112 4.17 -28.81 -22.71
N SER A 1113 4.20 -29.24 -21.44
CA SER A 1113 4.86 -30.50 -21.08
C SER A 1113 4.01 -31.71 -21.45
N ILE A 1114 4.68 -32.83 -21.76
CA ILE A 1114 4.05 -34.13 -22.01
C ILE A 1114 4.41 -35.05 -20.86
N ILE A 1115 3.42 -35.73 -20.29
CA ILE A 1115 3.60 -36.70 -19.20
C ILE A 1115 2.95 -38.04 -19.53
N THR A 1116 3.38 -39.10 -18.85
CA THR A 1116 2.73 -40.41 -18.89
C THR A 1116 1.61 -40.46 -17.85
N ILE A 1117 0.42 -40.94 -18.23
CA ILE A 1117 -0.74 -41.14 -17.35
C ILE A 1117 -1.23 -42.58 -17.49
N GLY A 1118 -1.47 -43.26 -16.36
CA GLY A 1118 -1.99 -44.63 -16.34
C GLY A 1118 -3.47 -44.70 -16.72
N VAL A 1119 -3.87 -45.76 -17.42
CA VAL A 1119 -5.23 -45.95 -17.96
C VAL A 1119 -5.79 -47.31 -17.58
N THR A 1120 -6.95 -47.31 -16.93
CA THR A 1120 -7.73 -48.52 -16.61
C THR A 1120 -8.93 -48.61 -17.54
N TRP A 1121 -8.92 -49.61 -18.44
CA TRP A 1121 -9.94 -49.80 -19.48
C TRP A 1121 -11.17 -50.56 -18.99
N ASP A 1122 -12.35 -49.98 -19.18
CA ASP A 1122 -13.61 -50.73 -19.12
C ASP A 1122 -13.76 -51.55 -20.41
N THR A 1123 -13.80 -52.87 -20.22
CA THR A 1123 -13.91 -53.88 -21.27
C THR A 1123 -15.22 -54.68 -21.18
N THR A 1124 -16.10 -54.34 -20.23
CA THR A 1124 -17.33 -55.10 -19.92
C THR A 1124 -18.33 -55.14 -21.08
N SER A 1125 -18.25 -54.17 -22.00
CA SER A 1125 -19.09 -54.07 -23.20
C SER A 1125 -18.54 -54.81 -24.42
N TYR A 1126 -17.32 -55.38 -24.35
CA TYR A 1126 -16.69 -56.06 -25.49
C TYR A 1126 -17.15 -57.52 -25.61
N ASP A 1127 -17.59 -57.91 -26.81
CA ASP A 1127 -17.85 -59.30 -27.16
C ASP A 1127 -17.17 -59.70 -28.48
N GLY A 1128 -15.95 -60.25 -28.35
CA GLY A 1128 -15.16 -60.73 -29.48
C GLY A 1128 -15.83 -61.85 -30.30
N SER A 1129 -16.88 -62.51 -29.80
CA SER A 1129 -17.63 -63.52 -30.56
C SER A 1129 -18.65 -62.91 -31.53
N LYS A 1130 -19.04 -61.64 -31.34
CA LYS A 1130 -20.03 -60.94 -32.17
C LYS A 1130 -19.37 -59.87 -33.02
N ALA A 1131 -19.63 -59.91 -34.33
CA ALA A 1131 -19.12 -58.90 -35.26
C ALA A 1131 -19.78 -57.54 -35.04
N GLY A 1132 -18.98 -56.46 -35.04
CA GLY A 1132 -19.43 -55.11 -34.72
C GLY A 1132 -18.29 -54.20 -34.26
N THR A 1133 -18.60 -52.94 -33.98
CA THR A 1133 -17.64 -51.96 -33.43
C THR A 1133 -17.94 -51.72 -31.97
N TYR A 1134 -16.97 -52.00 -31.10
CA TYR A 1134 -17.04 -51.83 -29.66
C TYR A 1134 -16.20 -50.63 -29.25
N ARG A 1135 -16.81 -49.62 -28.63
CA ARG A 1135 -16.11 -48.44 -28.13
C ARG A 1135 -15.80 -48.62 -26.64
N LEU A 1136 -14.53 -48.83 -26.32
CA LEU A 1136 -14.03 -49.02 -24.97
C LEU A 1136 -13.58 -47.67 -24.39
N GLU A 1137 -13.80 -47.47 -23.09
CA GLU A 1137 -13.40 -46.23 -22.39
C GLU A 1137 -12.37 -46.53 -21.30
N GLY A 1138 -11.31 -45.72 -21.25
CA GLY A 1138 -10.27 -45.79 -20.24
C GLY A 1138 -10.39 -44.66 -19.22
N THR A 1139 -10.42 -45.02 -17.94
CA THR A 1139 -10.36 -44.09 -16.82
C THR A 1139 -8.90 -43.73 -16.52
N LEU A 1140 -8.60 -42.45 -16.34
CA LEU A 1140 -7.25 -41.94 -16.12
C LEU A 1140 -6.87 -41.92 -14.63
N THR A 1141 -5.67 -42.37 -14.30
CA THR A 1141 -5.07 -42.26 -12.96
C THR A 1141 -4.17 -41.03 -12.90
N LEU A 1142 -4.69 -39.91 -12.39
CA LEU A 1142 -4.02 -38.60 -12.43
C LEU A 1142 -2.99 -38.40 -11.29
N PRO A 1143 -1.77 -37.89 -11.58
CA PRO A 1143 -0.85 -37.37 -10.56
C PRO A 1143 -1.42 -36.15 -9.81
N ALA A 1144 -0.97 -35.92 -8.58
CA ALA A 1144 -1.48 -34.87 -7.68
C ALA A 1144 -1.28 -33.42 -8.15
N ASN A 1145 -0.53 -33.18 -9.24
CA ASN A 1145 -0.30 -31.88 -9.87
C ASN A 1145 -0.88 -31.78 -11.31
N VAL A 1146 -1.85 -32.64 -11.64
CA VAL A 1146 -2.47 -32.74 -12.98
C VAL A 1146 -3.98 -32.76 -12.81
N THR A 1147 -4.70 -32.01 -13.64
CA THR A 1147 -6.17 -32.00 -13.64
C THR A 1147 -6.75 -32.43 -14.98
N ASN A 1148 -8.02 -32.83 -14.95
CA ASN A 1148 -8.81 -33.18 -16.13
C ASN A 1148 -10.15 -32.44 -16.07
N SER A 1149 -10.10 -31.10 -16.06
CA SER A 1149 -11.28 -30.23 -15.86
C SER A 1149 -12.37 -30.47 -16.92
N LYS A 1150 -11.95 -30.89 -18.12
CA LYS A 1150 -12.79 -31.24 -19.27
C LYS A 1150 -13.38 -32.66 -19.20
N ASN A 1151 -13.04 -33.44 -18.17
CA ASN A 1151 -13.51 -34.82 -17.94
C ASN A 1151 -13.28 -35.76 -19.15
N LEU A 1152 -12.11 -35.64 -19.79
CA LEU A 1152 -11.70 -36.44 -20.93
C LEU A 1152 -11.42 -37.89 -20.53
N LYS A 1153 -11.76 -38.84 -21.39
CA LYS A 1153 -11.46 -40.28 -21.21
C LYS A 1153 -10.60 -40.78 -22.35
N ALA A 1154 -9.75 -41.77 -22.09
CA ALA A 1154 -9.12 -42.53 -23.18
C ALA A 1154 -10.22 -43.33 -23.92
N VAL A 1155 -10.11 -43.46 -25.24
CA VAL A 1155 -11.12 -44.15 -26.07
C VAL A 1155 -10.43 -45.02 -27.10
N GLN A 1156 -10.84 -46.28 -27.20
CA GLN A 1156 -10.38 -47.23 -28.20
C GLN A 1156 -11.60 -47.86 -28.86
N ASN A 1157 -11.73 -47.70 -30.18
CA ASN A 1157 -12.69 -48.48 -30.96
C ASN A 1157 -12.05 -49.82 -31.34
N VAL A 1158 -12.80 -50.91 -31.18
CA VAL A 1158 -12.38 -52.26 -31.58
C VAL A 1158 -13.40 -52.83 -32.56
N ILE A 1159 -12.98 -53.09 -33.79
CA ILE A 1159 -13.84 -53.58 -34.88
C ILE A 1159 -13.64 -55.09 -35.00
N VAL A 1160 -14.62 -55.87 -34.54
CA VAL A 1160 -14.63 -57.34 -34.68
C VAL A 1160 -15.22 -57.71 -36.05
N LYS A 1161 -14.43 -58.34 -36.91
CA LYS A 1161 -14.90 -58.79 -38.24
C LYS A 1161 -15.92 -59.93 -38.16
N ALA A 1162 -16.70 -60.10 -39.22
CA ALA A 1162 -17.58 -61.25 -39.41
C ALA A 1162 -16.79 -62.57 -39.54
N PRO A 1163 -17.36 -63.72 -39.11
CA PRO A 1163 -16.73 -65.02 -39.29
C PRO A 1163 -16.41 -65.30 -40.77
N GLY A 1164 -15.18 -65.73 -41.06
CA GLY A 1164 -14.73 -66.14 -42.40
C GLY A 1164 -13.76 -65.20 -43.12
N VAL A 1165 -13.54 -63.97 -42.63
CA VAL A 1165 -12.52 -63.07 -43.20
C VAL A 1165 -11.12 -63.47 -42.70
N THR A 1166 -10.12 -63.50 -43.59
CA THR A 1166 -8.75 -63.95 -43.25
C THR A 1166 -7.73 -62.80 -43.30
N THR A 1167 -6.52 -63.04 -42.79
CA THR A 1167 -5.48 -62.02 -42.58
C THR A 1167 -4.85 -61.46 -43.86
N LYS A 1168 -5.22 -61.96 -45.05
CA LYS A 1168 -4.63 -61.53 -46.33
C LYS A 1168 -5.14 -60.18 -46.84
N ASP A 1169 -6.28 -59.72 -46.33
CA ASP A 1169 -6.99 -58.51 -46.80
C ASP A 1169 -6.57 -57.22 -46.06
N ILE A 1170 -5.36 -57.20 -45.47
CA ILE A 1170 -4.86 -56.10 -44.63
C ILE A 1170 -3.52 -55.58 -45.18
N MET A 1171 -3.57 -54.79 -46.25
CA MET A 1171 -2.38 -54.08 -46.76
C MET A 1171 -2.74 -52.84 -47.57
N PHE A 1172 -2.45 -51.65 -47.03
CA PHE A 1172 -2.47 -50.35 -47.72
C PHE A 1172 -1.47 -49.38 -47.02
N PRO A 1173 -1.05 -48.26 -47.63
CA PRO A 1173 0.35 -47.83 -47.57
C PRO A 1173 0.63 -46.77 -46.49
N PRO A 1174 1.92 -46.50 -46.17
CA PRO A 1174 2.30 -45.53 -45.16
C PRO A 1174 2.11 -44.08 -45.60
N GLY A 1175 1.65 -43.24 -44.68
CA GLY A 1175 1.70 -41.78 -44.78
C GLY A 1175 0.43 -41.09 -44.30
N PHE A 1176 0.48 -40.55 -43.08
CA PHE A 1176 0.01 -39.22 -42.67
C PHE A 1176 0.21 -39.05 -41.15
N GLY A 1177 0.52 -37.82 -40.75
CA GLY A 1177 0.67 -37.33 -39.37
C GLY A 1177 0.55 -35.82 -39.38
#